data_AF-A0A9X1DII9-F1
#
_entry.id   AF-A0A9X1DII9-F1
#
_cell.length_a   1.000
_cell.length_b   1.000
_cell.length_c   1.000
_cell.angle_alpha   90.00
_cell.angle_beta   90.00
_cell.angle_gamma   90.00
#
_symmetry.space_group_name_H-M   'P 1'
#
loop_
_entity.id
_entity.type
_entity.pdbx_description
1 polymer ?
#
loop_
_entity_poly.entity_id
_entity_poly.type
_entity_poly.pdbx_seq_one_letter_code
_entity_poly.pdbx_strand_id
1 'polypeptide(L)'
;MVNEIFKSAFIRANVAATSNTTKTSIRFTTQDNGTAKLVFNINKDNLPLPLGSAATAKIFLRMADGSAFEKDATIIDPVNGQVEYILVEEINHPGVVKGEMNVYFSNGQSMTVCQFQFTIEKTLKDRDIVPLADYYVKDFESLKGVVTDQAAEVEQVLINTNEQLERLNEETGANIAVQVDTSKKDTEGVTHVDLPSRLNADFGKVTTQLAEKANQSEIMLDKKSLFLNSDFETLPYIESRSAVYQFTAGVTSPQYKEYKSLKIEAVGYEASQDPNKDFALILTEKILKSEKLKVSFMAYPLISGKTLNIRMAYGSGPSISLGNANQWNKIETVLDLTNITQENNYLYFNLLSSYAFYMSKLNISVENSEGEIEQLPISFMEINERLVENPSVIQNSNGIVERMINIGKTYLDKIAQFVYGNTYTAYDATQQLVGGKFQMDCSSFAHLIIHGIPFENSKYSGNTENKGSNLFFHNIDPYKYRFANQMGKYAFEKGYSFTPKADFSNVQAGDVLFFSWNNFTGNGDLTAEQREQAFMKIDHVAVFLHRKNDSKWATLQLDNGISTVFYDASNEYMSQCVLAARFPYANVESLYRQDNLVIDGDVPTSTTTTSTIGSYKLSEPLKKGRYYTMVVDGQINTNNGYFIIQTRTYQTIYSDLGKILPYQGVTELRFQYPFDEVTDKLNISIGAPGGTPAERSGNVNWCALYEGYVRDKKFYNKGSQTDITKNFSLDPTLVPDLETNYVPYYKYSIDGNKLFVNFSLPFKTLRTGSLVLGNIGNDAPNSTQRIPVNLNGASDVGVNGVLQINSSGVVSIIPYNNTVQWRYALANGSILRV
;
A
#
# COMPACT_ATOMS: atom_id res chain seq x y z
N MET A 1 37.43 18.78 11.24
CA MET A 1 37.52 17.39 11.75
C MET A 1 36.20 17.07 12.41
N VAL A 2 35.39 16.21 11.79
CA VAL A 2 34.21 15.65 12.43
C VAL A 2 34.71 14.46 13.27
N ASN A 3 34.46 14.44 14.57
CA ASN A 3 34.80 13.30 15.41
C ASN A 3 33.80 12.17 15.11
N GLU A 4 34.22 11.16 14.38
CA GLU A 4 33.45 9.93 14.19
C GLU A 4 33.56 9.06 15.44
N ILE A 5 32.41 8.69 16.02
CA ILE A 5 32.33 7.86 17.24
C ILE A 5 31.82 6.48 16.85
N PHE A 6 32.61 5.44 17.12
CA PHE A 6 32.27 4.05 16.80
C PHE A 6 31.99 3.21 18.05
N LYS A 7 30.89 2.45 18.01
CA LYS A 7 30.58 1.37 18.95
C LYS A 7 31.33 0.11 18.49
N SER A 8 32.55 -0.05 19.00
CA SER A 8 33.46 -1.10 18.54
C SER A 8 33.35 -2.38 19.37
N ALA A 9 33.30 -3.53 18.71
CA ALA A 9 33.31 -4.86 19.30
C ALA A 9 34.53 -5.65 18.83
N PHE A 10 35.24 -6.26 19.78
CA PHE A 10 36.52 -6.92 19.52
C PHE A 10 36.37 -8.44 19.47
N ILE A 11 36.85 -9.05 18.39
CA ILE A 11 36.87 -10.49 18.15
C ILE A 11 38.34 -10.92 18.11
N ARG A 12 38.70 -11.90 18.93
CA ARG A 12 40.04 -12.52 18.90
C ARG A 12 39.93 -13.82 18.12
N ALA A 13 40.65 -13.91 17.01
CA ALA A 13 40.70 -15.10 16.17
C ALA A 13 42.07 -15.75 16.29
N ASN A 14 42.12 -17.05 16.54
CA ASN A 14 43.36 -17.83 16.50
C ASN A 14 43.26 -18.85 15.36
N VAL A 15 44.11 -18.69 14.35
CA VAL A 15 44.12 -19.51 13.14
C VAL A 15 44.76 -20.87 13.49
N ALA A 16 43.93 -21.91 13.58
CA ALA A 16 44.34 -23.28 13.84
C ALA A 16 43.47 -24.27 13.04
N ALA A 17 43.98 -25.49 12.81
CA ALA A 17 43.24 -26.54 12.10
C ALA A 17 41.99 -27.05 12.85
N THR A 18 41.84 -26.68 14.13
CA THR A 18 40.65 -26.93 14.95
C THR A 18 39.92 -25.61 15.22
N SER A 19 38.89 -25.29 14.44
CA SER A 19 38.08 -24.08 14.66
C SER A 19 36.66 -24.43 15.13
N ASN A 20 36.28 -23.96 16.32
CA ASN A 20 34.88 -23.90 16.75
C ASN A 20 34.31 -22.51 16.40
N THR A 21 33.03 -22.44 16.03
CA THR A 21 32.33 -21.16 15.87
C THR A 21 32.35 -20.39 17.19
N THR A 22 32.89 -19.17 17.18
CA THR A 22 32.94 -18.32 18.38
C THR A 22 31.58 -17.68 18.61
N LYS A 23 30.83 -18.16 19.60
CA LYS A 23 29.61 -17.48 20.07
C LYS A 23 30.02 -16.23 20.85
N THR A 24 29.76 -15.06 20.29
CA THR A 24 30.05 -13.79 20.96
C THR A 24 28.83 -13.28 21.72
N SER A 25 29.04 -12.44 22.73
CA SER A 25 27.97 -11.68 23.40
C SER A 25 27.73 -10.31 22.76
N ILE A 26 28.22 -10.10 21.54
CA ILE A 26 28.14 -8.82 20.83
C ILE A 26 26.69 -8.52 20.46
N ARG A 27 26.24 -7.31 20.79
CA ARG A 27 24.90 -6.80 20.48
C ARG A 27 24.98 -5.41 19.87
N PHE A 28 24.44 -5.28 18.68
CA PHE A 28 24.15 -4.01 18.03
C PHE A 28 22.64 -3.80 17.95
N THR A 29 22.22 -2.58 17.61
CA THR A 29 20.82 -2.25 17.37
C THR A 29 20.65 -1.64 15.99
N THR A 30 19.44 -1.71 15.44
CA THR A 30 19.08 -1.10 14.14
C THR A 30 19.34 0.41 14.06
N GLN A 31 19.57 1.10 15.18
CA GLN A 31 19.96 2.52 15.24
C GLN A 31 21.48 2.74 15.14
N ASP A 32 22.32 1.71 15.30
CA ASP A 32 23.79 1.82 15.26
C ASP A 32 24.33 1.96 13.81
N ASN A 33 23.60 2.61 12.90
CA ASN A 33 23.95 2.78 11.49
C ASN A 33 25.21 3.65 11.33
N GLY A 34 26.22 3.14 10.63
CA GLY A 34 27.51 3.81 10.44
C GLY A 34 28.36 3.91 11.70
N THR A 35 27.92 3.35 12.84
CA THR A 35 28.64 3.42 14.12
C THR A 35 28.96 2.04 14.69
N ALA A 36 28.27 0.98 14.30
CA ALA A 36 28.58 -0.41 14.68
C ALA A 36 29.84 -0.91 13.98
N LYS A 37 30.89 -1.23 14.75
CA LYS A 37 32.20 -1.64 14.22
C LYS A 37 32.67 -2.98 14.82
N LEU A 38 33.09 -3.90 13.97
CA LEU A 38 33.77 -5.13 14.33
C LEU A 38 35.28 -4.96 14.14
N VAL A 39 36.07 -5.37 15.13
CA VAL A 39 37.54 -5.34 15.07
C VAL A 39 38.06 -6.74 15.37
N PHE A 40 38.80 -7.31 14.41
CA PHE A 40 39.38 -8.64 14.47
C PHE A 40 40.86 -8.54 14.80
N ASN A 41 41.29 -9.24 15.83
CA ASN A 41 42.70 -9.43 16.17
C ASN A 41 43.08 -10.86 15.78
N ILE A 42 43.86 -10.99 14.71
CA ILE A 42 44.20 -12.28 14.10
C ILE A 42 45.53 -12.75 14.65
N ASN A 43 45.49 -13.91 15.32
CA ASN A 43 46.66 -14.56 15.90
C ASN A 43 46.88 -15.93 15.26
N LYS A 44 48.12 -16.40 15.28
CA LYS A 44 48.48 -17.80 15.03
C LYS A 44 49.37 -18.25 16.17
N ASP A 45 49.06 -19.39 16.78
CA ASP A 45 49.79 -19.93 17.94
C ASP A 45 49.93 -18.90 19.09
N ASN A 46 48.89 -18.07 19.29
CA ASN A 46 48.82 -16.97 20.26
C ASN A 46 49.76 -15.77 20.02
N LEU A 47 50.45 -15.72 18.89
CA LEU A 47 51.18 -14.53 18.44
C LEU A 47 50.37 -13.78 17.37
N PRO A 48 50.43 -12.44 17.28
CA PRO A 48 49.82 -11.70 16.18
C PRO A 48 50.29 -12.25 14.84
N LEU A 49 49.37 -12.43 13.89
CA LEU A 49 49.68 -12.89 12.54
C LEU A 49 49.88 -11.67 11.63
N PRO A 50 51.11 -11.36 11.20
CA PRO A 50 51.33 -10.25 10.29
C PRO A 50 50.63 -10.51 8.94
N LEU A 51 49.82 -9.56 8.50
CA LEU A 51 49.19 -9.55 7.19
C LEU A 51 50.08 -8.76 6.25
N GLY A 52 50.64 -9.42 5.22
CA GLY A 52 51.47 -8.74 4.23
C GLY A 52 50.72 -7.59 3.53
N SER A 53 51.43 -6.60 3.02
CA SER A 53 50.84 -5.42 2.34
C SER A 53 50.01 -5.74 1.10
N ALA A 54 50.11 -6.97 0.58
CA ALA A 54 49.34 -7.47 -0.56
C ALA A 54 48.24 -8.47 -0.15
N ALA A 55 47.93 -8.58 1.14
CA ALA A 55 46.80 -9.37 1.63
C ALA A 55 45.50 -8.55 1.56
N THR A 56 44.38 -9.21 1.25
CA THR A 56 43.04 -8.63 1.34
C THR A 56 42.21 -9.40 2.37
N ALA A 57 41.40 -8.70 3.14
CA ALA A 57 40.49 -9.30 4.10
C ALA A 57 39.04 -9.14 3.63
N LYS A 58 38.24 -10.19 3.77
CA LYS A 58 36.81 -10.17 3.46
C LYS A 58 36.01 -10.76 4.59
N ILE A 59 34.85 -10.16 4.83
CA ILE A 59 33.86 -10.65 5.78
C ILE A 59 32.65 -11.19 5.02
N PHE A 60 32.21 -12.38 5.38
CA PHE A 60 30.95 -12.96 4.95
C PHE A 60 29.97 -12.94 6.13
N LEU A 61 28.77 -12.39 5.94
CA LEU A 61 27.74 -12.29 6.96
C LEU A 61 26.45 -12.91 6.43
N ARG A 62 25.89 -13.85 7.19
CA ARG A 62 24.56 -14.41 6.94
C ARG A 62 23.60 -13.96 8.03
N MET A 63 22.58 -13.22 7.62
CA MET A 63 21.63 -12.58 8.52
C MET A 63 20.50 -13.56 8.91
N ALA A 64 19.70 -13.17 9.89
CA ALA A 64 18.60 -13.99 10.40
C ALA A 64 17.45 -14.15 9.39
N ASP A 65 17.25 -13.17 8.52
CA ASP A 65 16.24 -13.17 7.46
C ASP A 65 16.64 -13.98 6.21
N GLY A 66 17.86 -14.53 6.20
CA GLY A 66 18.40 -15.33 5.10
C GLY A 66 19.27 -14.56 4.11
N SER A 67 19.31 -13.23 4.18
CA SER A 67 20.22 -12.40 3.37
C SER A 67 21.69 -12.70 3.70
N ALA A 68 22.56 -12.48 2.73
CA ALA A 68 23.99 -12.72 2.86
C ALA A 68 24.80 -11.57 2.24
N PHE A 69 25.88 -11.18 2.90
CA PHE A 69 26.77 -10.10 2.50
C PHE A 69 28.20 -10.62 2.44
N GLU A 70 28.90 -10.35 1.34
CA GLU A 70 30.35 -10.51 1.25
C GLU A 70 30.95 -9.14 0.96
N LYS A 71 31.77 -8.62 1.88
CA LYS A 71 32.30 -7.26 1.81
C LYS A 71 33.78 -7.26 2.15
N ASP A 72 34.51 -6.31 1.57
CA ASP A 72 35.91 -6.10 1.92
C ASP A 72 36.01 -5.51 3.32
N ALA A 73 36.99 -5.97 4.09
CA ALA A 73 37.31 -5.48 5.42
C ALA A 73 38.66 -4.75 5.40
N THR A 74 38.78 -3.69 6.21
CA THR A 74 39.95 -2.81 6.17
C THR A 74 41.04 -3.34 7.10
N ILE A 75 42.22 -3.64 6.57
CA ILE A 75 43.39 -3.97 7.38
C ILE A 75 43.95 -2.67 7.94
N ILE A 76 43.84 -2.47 9.27
CA ILE A 76 44.25 -1.23 9.94
C ILE A 76 45.62 -1.33 10.61
N ASP A 77 46.04 -2.54 10.97
CA ASP A 77 47.38 -2.80 11.48
C ASP A 77 47.90 -4.11 10.89
N PRO A 78 48.59 -4.05 9.73
CA PRO A 78 49.11 -5.23 9.07
C PRO A 78 50.20 -5.93 9.89
N VAL A 79 50.92 -5.21 10.76
CA VAL A 79 51.99 -5.79 11.58
C VAL A 79 51.41 -6.63 12.71
N ASN A 80 50.35 -6.14 13.36
CA ASN A 80 49.70 -6.81 14.48
C ASN A 80 48.44 -7.61 14.08
N GLY A 81 48.17 -7.75 12.78
CA GLY A 81 47.06 -8.57 12.27
C GLY A 81 45.67 -8.03 12.64
N GLN A 82 45.48 -6.71 12.63
CA GLN A 82 44.18 -6.10 12.94
C GLN A 82 43.40 -5.72 11.68
N VAL A 83 42.14 -6.15 11.66
CA VAL A 83 41.18 -5.89 10.58
C VAL A 83 39.91 -5.30 11.18
N GLU A 84 39.34 -4.28 10.56
CA GLU A 84 38.06 -3.72 10.98
C GLU A 84 37.00 -3.79 9.87
N TYR A 85 35.75 -3.86 10.32
CA TYR A 85 34.57 -3.80 9.47
C TYR A 85 33.48 -2.96 10.13
N ILE A 86 32.95 -1.97 9.42
CA ILE A 86 31.86 -1.12 9.89
C ILE A 86 30.57 -1.60 9.22
N LEU A 87 29.54 -1.89 10.03
CA LEU A 87 28.23 -2.30 9.52
C LEU A 87 27.46 -1.07 9.03
N VAL A 88 26.90 -1.15 7.83
CA VAL A 88 26.14 -0.05 7.22
C VAL A 88 24.78 -0.54 6.73
N GLU A 89 24.75 -1.43 5.74
CA GLU A 89 23.51 -2.02 5.24
C GLU A 89 23.04 -3.14 6.18
N GLU A 90 23.99 -3.90 6.71
CA GLU A 90 23.77 -5.12 7.50
C GLU A 90 23.09 -4.82 8.84
N ILE A 91 23.26 -3.60 9.36
CA ILE A 91 22.64 -3.17 10.62
C ILE A 91 21.10 -3.17 10.57
N ASN A 92 20.52 -3.18 9.37
CA ASN A 92 19.07 -3.15 9.14
C ASN A 92 18.42 -4.54 9.14
N HIS A 93 19.19 -5.61 9.34
CA HIS A 93 18.69 -6.99 9.33
C HIS A 93 18.71 -7.57 10.76
N PRO A 94 17.67 -7.30 11.57
CA PRO A 94 17.64 -7.71 12.96
C PRO A 94 17.59 -9.23 13.13
N GLY A 95 18.24 -9.71 14.18
CA GLY A 95 18.29 -11.12 14.57
C GLY A 95 19.72 -11.62 14.74
N VAL A 96 19.85 -12.94 14.76
CA VAL A 96 21.14 -13.63 14.88
C VAL A 96 21.89 -13.58 13.54
N VAL A 97 23.08 -12.99 13.56
CA VAL A 97 23.99 -12.94 12.41
C VAL A 97 25.11 -13.96 12.60
N LYS A 98 25.37 -14.78 11.59
CA LYS A 98 26.51 -15.70 11.53
C LYS A 98 27.53 -15.14 10.56
N GLY A 99 28.75 -14.96 11.01
CA GLY A 99 29.81 -14.36 10.21
C GLY A 99 31.01 -15.27 10.03
N GLU A 100 31.76 -15.02 8.97
CA GLU A 100 33.04 -15.63 8.65
C GLU A 100 34.02 -14.54 8.20
N MET A 101 35.25 -14.55 8.73
CA MET A 101 36.32 -13.67 8.29
C MET A 101 37.34 -14.50 7.49
N ASN A 102 37.69 -14.02 6.31
CA ASN A 102 38.61 -14.68 5.38
C ASN A 102 39.74 -13.71 4.99
N VAL A 103 40.95 -14.24 4.81
CA VAL A 103 42.11 -13.49 4.32
C VAL A 103 42.65 -14.17 3.07
N TYR A 104 42.97 -13.37 2.06
CA TYR A 104 43.51 -13.78 0.78
C TYR A 104 44.90 -13.16 0.61
N PHE A 105 45.86 -13.95 0.15
CA PHE A 105 47.25 -13.53 -0.07
C PHE A 105 47.54 -13.45 -1.57
N SER A 106 48.45 -12.56 -1.95
CA SER A 106 48.85 -12.32 -3.35
C SER A 106 49.45 -13.54 -4.05
N ASN A 107 49.93 -14.55 -3.30
CA ASN A 107 50.43 -15.81 -3.83
C ASN A 107 49.30 -16.82 -4.19
N GLY A 108 48.04 -16.41 -4.13
CA GLY A 108 46.87 -17.24 -4.42
C GLY A 108 46.38 -18.10 -3.25
N GLN A 109 47.02 -18.00 -2.07
CA GLN A 109 46.54 -18.68 -0.87
C GLN A 109 45.38 -17.92 -0.23
N SER A 110 44.44 -18.65 0.37
CA SER A 110 43.35 -18.09 1.17
C SER A 110 43.19 -18.88 2.46
N MET A 111 42.77 -18.21 3.53
CA MET A 111 42.47 -18.85 4.81
C MET A 111 41.19 -18.28 5.43
N THR A 112 40.40 -19.17 6.03
CA THR A 112 39.36 -18.78 6.97
C THR A 112 39.98 -18.50 8.32
N VAL A 113 39.79 -17.29 8.82
CA VAL A 113 40.35 -16.79 10.07
C VAL A 113 39.51 -17.23 11.26
N CYS A 114 38.19 -17.02 11.18
CA CYS A 114 37.24 -17.49 12.18
C CYS A 114 35.81 -17.45 11.67
N GLN A 115 34.96 -18.30 12.24
CA GLN A 115 33.51 -18.16 12.20
C GLN A 115 33.00 -17.65 13.54
N PHE A 116 32.06 -16.71 13.51
CA PHE A 116 31.54 -16.03 14.70
C PHE A 116 30.03 -15.79 14.59
N GLN A 117 29.41 -15.42 15.70
CA GLN A 117 27.99 -15.05 15.74
C GLN A 117 27.80 -13.81 16.63
N PHE A 118 26.94 -12.88 16.22
CA PHE A 118 26.48 -11.75 17.02
C PHE A 118 24.97 -11.50 16.79
N THR A 119 24.38 -10.57 17.55
CA THR A 119 22.94 -10.24 17.43
C THR A 119 22.73 -8.77 17.12
N ILE A 120 21.80 -8.49 16.21
CA ILE A 120 21.26 -7.15 15.96
C ILE A 120 19.85 -7.09 16.53
N GLU A 121 19.60 -6.20 17.48
CA GLU A 121 18.28 -6.02 18.09
C GLU A 121 17.51 -4.86 17.43
N LYS A 122 16.20 -5.04 17.23
CA LYS A 122 15.32 -3.93 16.84
C LYS A 122 15.27 -2.89 17.96
N THR A 123 15.45 -1.62 17.63
CA THR A 123 15.12 -0.54 18.58
C THR A 123 13.62 -0.44 18.82
N LEU A 124 13.22 0.32 19.84
CA LEU A 124 11.79 0.58 20.12
C LEU A 124 11.08 1.26 18.93
N LYS A 125 11.82 1.97 18.05
CA LYS A 125 11.26 2.57 16.83
C LYS A 125 10.92 1.54 15.75
N ASP A 126 11.62 0.41 15.72
CA ASP A 126 11.53 -0.59 14.65
C ASP A 126 10.78 -1.86 15.06
N ARG A 127 10.37 -1.95 16.34
CA ARG A 127 9.58 -3.07 16.86
C ARG A 127 8.20 -3.20 16.19
N ASP A 128 7.64 -2.11 15.68
CA ASP A 128 6.34 -2.06 15.01
C ASP A 128 6.40 -1.88 13.48
N ILE A 129 7.59 -2.02 12.88
CA ILE A 129 7.77 -1.93 11.43
C ILE A 129 8.06 -3.32 10.87
N VAL A 130 7.19 -3.77 9.96
CA VAL A 130 7.41 -4.95 9.09
C VAL A 130 8.45 -4.55 8.05
N PRO A 131 9.70 -5.06 8.11
CA PRO A 131 10.74 -4.63 7.18
C PRO A 131 10.80 -5.60 6.01
N LEU A 132 10.52 -5.09 4.80
CA LEU A 132 10.97 -5.64 3.51
C LEU A 132 10.78 -4.62 2.34
N ALA A 133 10.11 -3.48 2.56
CA ALA A 133 9.84 -2.48 1.52
C ALA A 133 10.90 -1.34 1.43
N ASP A 134 11.63 -1.03 2.50
CA ASP A 134 12.53 0.14 2.52
C ASP A 134 13.85 -0.06 1.73
N TYR A 135 14.27 -1.31 1.49
CA TYR A 135 15.55 -1.61 0.83
C TYR A 135 15.50 -1.28 -0.68
N TYR A 136 14.38 -1.54 -1.34
CA TYR A 136 14.20 -1.29 -2.77
C TYR A 136 14.13 0.19 -3.15
N VAL A 137 13.55 1.04 -2.29
CA VAL A 137 13.39 2.48 -2.56
C VAL A 137 14.70 3.23 -2.34
N LYS A 138 15.50 2.81 -1.36
CA LYS A 138 16.80 3.44 -1.04
C LYS A 138 17.85 3.17 -2.12
N ASP A 139 17.90 1.96 -2.67
CA ASP A 139 18.84 1.61 -3.75
C ASP A 139 18.48 2.30 -5.07
N PHE A 140 17.19 2.52 -5.33
CA PHE A 140 16.73 3.22 -6.53
C PHE A 140 16.98 4.73 -6.45
N GLU A 141 16.70 5.38 -5.31
CA GLU A 141 17.02 6.80 -5.12
C GLU A 141 18.54 7.04 -5.02
N SER A 142 19.31 6.07 -4.50
CA SER A 142 20.78 6.13 -4.52
C SER A 142 21.33 5.98 -5.94
N LEU A 143 20.78 5.06 -6.74
CA LEU A 143 21.12 4.92 -8.16
C LEU A 143 20.77 6.18 -8.96
N LYS A 144 19.59 6.76 -8.71
CA LYS A 144 19.18 8.06 -9.28
C LYS A 144 20.12 9.18 -8.86
N GLY A 145 20.53 9.24 -7.59
CA GLY A 145 21.55 10.17 -7.11
C GLY A 145 22.86 10.04 -7.88
N VAL A 146 23.40 8.82 -7.99
CA VAL A 146 24.64 8.55 -8.73
C VAL A 146 24.52 8.92 -10.22
N VAL A 147 23.41 8.60 -10.88
CA VAL A 147 23.21 8.98 -12.30
C VAL A 147 23.05 10.49 -12.46
N THR A 148 22.41 11.18 -11.52
CA THR A 148 22.21 12.64 -11.57
C THR A 148 23.52 13.37 -11.30
N ASP A 149 24.31 12.90 -10.34
CA ASP A 149 25.64 13.43 -10.01
C ASP A 149 26.62 13.18 -11.17
N GLN A 150 26.57 12.01 -11.80
CA GLN A 150 27.37 11.70 -12.99
C GLN A 150 26.96 12.53 -14.21
N ALA A 151 25.66 12.78 -14.40
CA ALA A 151 25.18 13.65 -15.48
C ALA A 151 25.63 15.11 -15.27
N ALA A 152 25.60 15.60 -14.04
CA ALA A 152 26.10 16.93 -13.68
C ALA A 152 27.63 17.03 -13.84
N GLU A 153 28.37 15.98 -13.51
CA GLU A 153 29.83 15.93 -13.71
C GLU A 153 30.20 15.90 -15.20
N VAL A 154 29.46 15.14 -16.02
CA VAL A 154 29.61 15.12 -17.49
C VAL A 154 29.26 16.47 -18.11
N GLU A 155 28.19 17.13 -17.65
CA GLU A 155 27.81 18.47 -18.11
C GLU A 155 28.90 19.50 -17.78
N GLN A 156 29.46 19.45 -16.57
CA GLN A 156 30.56 20.35 -16.17
C GLN A 156 31.84 20.10 -16.98
N VAL A 157 32.15 18.84 -17.30
CA VAL A 157 33.29 18.48 -18.18
C VAL A 157 33.06 18.96 -19.61
N LEU A 158 31.83 18.87 -20.13
CA LEU A 158 31.45 19.40 -21.45
C LEU A 158 31.61 20.93 -21.52
N ILE A 159 31.16 21.64 -20.48
CA ILE A 159 31.34 23.09 -20.35
C ILE A 159 32.83 23.44 -20.36
N ASN A 160 33.62 22.79 -19.52
CA ASN A 160 35.06 23.06 -19.41
C ASN A 160 35.81 22.72 -20.72
N THR A 161 35.39 21.67 -21.44
CA THR A 161 35.98 21.27 -22.73
C THR A 161 35.63 22.27 -23.83
N ASN A 162 34.38 22.75 -23.88
CA ASN A 162 33.95 23.79 -24.83
C ASN A 162 34.69 25.11 -24.58
N GLU A 163 34.86 25.53 -23.33
CA GLU A 163 35.64 26.73 -22.99
C GLU A 163 37.13 26.59 -23.33
N GLN A 164 37.70 25.38 -23.24
CA GLN A 164 39.07 25.11 -23.68
C GLN A 164 39.20 25.12 -25.21
N LEU A 165 38.21 24.60 -25.93
CA LEU A 165 38.15 24.63 -27.40
C LEU A 165 37.95 26.04 -27.94
N GLU A 166 37.13 26.87 -27.30
CA GLU A 166 36.99 28.29 -27.65
C GLU A 166 38.31 29.04 -27.47
N ARG A 167 39.00 28.83 -26.34
CA ARG A 167 40.35 29.38 -26.11
C ARG A 167 41.36 28.90 -27.14
N LEU A 168 41.32 27.62 -27.51
CA LEU A 168 42.20 27.05 -28.52
C LEU A 168 41.90 27.59 -29.94
N ASN A 169 40.63 27.85 -30.26
CA ASN A 169 40.20 28.48 -31.52
C ASN A 169 40.65 29.94 -31.62
N GLU A 170 40.59 30.69 -30.51
CA GLU A 170 41.10 32.06 -30.42
C GLU A 170 42.64 32.11 -30.56
N GLU A 171 43.35 31.10 -30.03
CA GLU A 171 44.82 31.01 -30.09
C GLU A 171 45.37 30.47 -31.42
N THR A 172 44.60 29.66 -32.17
CA THR A 172 45.11 28.95 -33.38
C THR A 172 44.48 29.40 -34.70
N GLY A 173 43.38 30.15 -34.71
CA GLY A 173 42.75 30.69 -35.91
C GLY A 173 42.22 29.65 -36.92
N ALA A 174 42.12 28.38 -36.52
CA ALA A 174 41.72 27.29 -37.39
C ALA A 174 40.31 26.79 -37.05
N ASN A 175 39.35 26.98 -37.96
CA ASN A 175 38.04 26.31 -37.91
C ASN A 175 38.23 24.80 -38.07
N ILE A 176 38.32 24.07 -36.96
CA ILE A 176 38.36 22.61 -36.96
C ILE A 176 36.94 22.11 -36.61
N ALA A 177 36.16 21.83 -37.65
CA ALA A 177 34.98 20.97 -37.52
C ALA A 177 35.48 19.53 -37.41
N VAL A 178 35.25 18.84 -36.28
CA VAL A 178 35.59 17.42 -36.14
C VAL A 178 34.32 16.59 -36.04
N GLN A 179 34.08 15.84 -37.12
CA GLN A 179 33.39 14.57 -37.09
C GLN A 179 34.21 13.58 -36.26
N VAL A 180 33.56 12.93 -35.30
CA VAL A 180 34.16 11.88 -34.47
C VAL A 180 34.42 10.66 -35.34
N ASP A 181 35.69 10.34 -35.62
CA ASP A 181 36.08 8.98 -35.99
C ASP A 181 37.38 8.56 -35.29
N THR A 182 37.30 7.36 -34.74
CA THR A 182 38.24 6.68 -33.88
C THR A 182 39.46 6.16 -34.66
N SER A 183 40.68 6.58 -34.30
CA SER A 183 41.88 5.72 -34.11
C SER A 183 43.22 6.47 -34.22
N LYS A 184 44.08 6.30 -33.19
CA LYS A 184 45.53 5.96 -33.20
C LYS A 184 46.37 6.68 -32.13
N LYS A 185 46.86 5.85 -31.20
CA LYS A 185 48.23 5.67 -30.67
C LYS A 185 49.24 6.84 -30.53
N ASP A 186 49.80 6.84 -29.32
CA ASP A 186 51.15 7.24 -28.83
C ASP A 186 51.40 8.76 -28.77
N THR A 187 52.00 9.40 -27.75
CA THR A 187 53.16 9.04 -26.89
C THR A 187 53.19 10.01 -25.69
N GLU A 188 53.88 9.64 -24.60
CA GLU A 188 54.27 10.46 -23.42
C GLU A 188 53.58 10.14 -22.08
N GLY A 189 54.11 9.14 -21.39
CA GLY A 189 54.75 9.34 -20.07
C GLY A 189 53.94 9.78 -18.85
N VAL A 190 52.63 10.01 -18.93
CA VAL A 190 51.79 10.36 -17.76
C VAL A 190 50.82 9.23 -17.47
N THR A 191 50.92 8.61 -16.29
CA THR A 191 49.91 7.65 -15.81
C THR A 191 48.64 8.40 -15.42
N HIS A 192 47.83 8.75 -16.41
CA HIS A 192 46.41 8.92 -16.20
C HIS A 192 45.82 7.52 -15.97
N VAL A 193 45.08 7.34 -14.88
CA VAL A 193 44.21 6.18 -14.72
C VAL A 193 43.23 6.24 -15.89
N ASP A 194 43.43 5.37 -16.86
CA ASP A 194 42.76 5.34 -18.15
C ASP A 194 41.24 5.26 -17.93
N LEU A 195 40.52 6.38 -18.05
CA LEU A 195 39.07 6.48 -17.90
C LEU A 195 38.29 5.37 -18.65
N PRO A 196 38.69 4.93 -19.86
CA PRO A 196 38.08 3.79 -20.56
C PRO A 196 38.08 2.48 -19.76
N SER A 197 39.10 2.23 -18.94
CA SER A 197 39.21 1.00 -18.14
C SER A 197 38.31 1.00 -16.89
N ARG A 198 38.05 2.17 -16.30
CA ARG A 198 37.02 2.34 -15.24
C ARG A 198 35.62 2.31 -15.84
N LEU A 199 35.41 2.95 -17.00
CA LEU A 199 34.16 2.88 -17.75
C LEU A 199 33.82 1.44 -18.12
N ASN A 200 34.77 0.66 -18.66
CA ASN A 200 34.55 -0.75 -19.00
C ASN A 200 34.29 -1.65 -17.78
N ALA A 201 34.92 -1.37 -16.64
CA ALA A 201 34.66 -2.11 -15.40
C ALA A 201 33.25 -1.82 -14.83
N ASP A 202 32.79 -0.58 -14.94
CA ASP A 202 31.47 -0.17 -14.46
C ASP A 202 30.35 -0.52 -15.47
N PHE A 203 30.62 -0.47 -16.78
CA PHE A 203 29.77 -1.09 -17.80
C PHE A 203 29.70 -2.61 -17.64
N GLY A 204 30.80 -3.27 -17.27
CA GLY A 204 30.82 -4.70 -16.95
C GLY A 204 29.89 -5.04 -15.79
N LYS A 205 29.91 -4.26 -14.70
CA LYS A 205 29.00 -4.45 -13.56
C LYS A 205 27.53 -4.21 -13.92
N VAL A 206 27.24 -3.18 -14.71
CA VAL A 206 25.89 -2.90 -15.22
C VAL A 206 25.41 -4.03 -16.14
N THR A 207 26.29 -4.57 -16.98
CA THR A 207 25.98 -5.69 -17.90
C THR A 207 25.78 -7.00 -17.14
N THR A 208 26.55 -7.27 -16.09
CA THR A 208 26.36 -8.44 -15.21
C THR A 208 25.08 -8.32 -14.38
N GLN A 209 24.76 -7.14 -13.85
CA GLN A 209 23.49 -6.89 -13.14
C GLN A 209 22.27 -6.94 -14.06
N LEU A 210 22.40 -6.49 -15.32
CA LEU A 210 21.38 -6.65 -16.37
C LEU A 210 21.24 -8.11 -16.80
N ALA A 211 22.32 -8.88 -16.88
CA ALA A 211 22.29 -10.32 -17.19
C ALA A 211 21.70 -11.16 -16.04
N GLU A 212 22.00 -10.80 -14.78
CA GLU A 212 21.39 -11.40 -13.59
C GLU A 212 19.90 -11.04 -13.49
N LYS A 213 19.51 -9.80 -13.85
CA LYS A 213 18.10 -9.40 -14.00
C LYS A 213 17.42 -10.04 -15.20
N ALA A 214 18.10 -10.27 -16.32
CA ALA A 214 17.55 -10.99 -17.47
C ALA A 214 17.29 -12.48 -17.13
N ASN A 215 18.18 -13.11 -16.36
CA ASN A 215 17.96 -14.45 -15.81
C ASN A 215 16.82 -14.48 -14.77
N GLN A 216 16.54 -13.40 -14.06
CA GLN A 216 15.33 -13.26 -13.22
C GLN A 216 14.08 -12.88 -14.04
N SER A 217 14.25 -12.28 -15.22
CA SER A 217 13.17 -12.00 -16.18
C SER A 217 12.70 -13.28 -16.87
N GLU A 218 13.56 -14.29 -17.03
CA GLU A 218 13.12 -15.66 -17.39
C GLU A 218 12.16 -16.27 -16.36
N ILE A 219 12.26 -15.87 -15.08
CA ILE A 219 11.35 -16.30 -14.01
C ILE A 219 10.02 -15.51 -14.05
N MET A 220 9.97 -14.36 -14.74
CA MET A 220 8.78 -13.51 -14.87
C MET A 220 8.13 -13.53 -16.27
N LEU A 221 8.84 -13.99 -17.31
CA LEU A 221 8.26 -14.26 -18.65
C LEU A 221 7.35 -15.49 -18.65
N ASP A 222 7.50 -16.38 -17.67
CA ASP A 222 6.62 -17.55 -17.47
C ASP A 222 5.18 -17.14 -17.04
N LYS A 223 4.82 -15.85 -17.02
CA LYS A 223 3.49 -15.33 -16.61
C LYS A 223 2.59 -14.73 -17.69
N LYS A 224 3.06 -14.49 -18.92
CA LYS A 224 2.16 -14.15 -20.04
C LYS A 224 1.68 -15.43 -20.75
N SER A 225 1.23 -16.41 -19.97
CA SER A 225 0.65 -17.62 -20.52
C SER A 225 -0.86 -17.42 -20.70
N LEU A 226 -1.34 -17.55 -21.93
CA LEU A 226 -2.74 -17.54 -22.34
C LEU A 226 -3.54 -18.72 -21.76
N PHE A 227 -2.85 -19.64 -21.06
CA PHE A 227 -3.39 -20.80 -20.36
C PHE A 227 -2.48 -21.15 -19.16
N LEU A 228 -2.99 -21.24 -17.93
CA LEU A 228 -2.15 -21.43 -16.74
C LEU A 228 -2.01 -22.90 -16.38
N ASN A 229 -0.85 -23.31 -15.85
CA ASN A 229 -0.69 -24.69 -15.35
C ASN A 229 -1.62 -25.00 -14.16
N SER A 230 -2.08 -23.98 -13.41
CA SER A 230 -3.09 -24.14 -12.36
C SER A 230 -4.43 -24.66 -12.90
N ASP A 231 -4.72 -24.47 -14.19
CA ASP A 231 -5.96 -24.94 -14.81
C ASP A 231 -5.98 -26.47 -14.99
N PHE A 232 -4.82 -27.12 -14.93
CA PHE A 232 -4.72 -28.59 -14.88
C PHE A 232 -5.26 -29.18 -13.59
N GLU A 233 -5.55 -28.39 -12.56
CA GLU A 233 -6.13 -28.88 -11.30
C GLU A 233 -7.64 -29.11 -11.38
N THR A 234 -8.36 -28.35 -12.22
CA THR A 234 -9.83 -28.33 -12.23
C THR A 234 -10.45 -28.44 -13.63
N LEU A 235 -9.64 -28.41 -14.70
CA LEU A 235 -10.03 -28.53 -16.12
C LEU A 235 -11.09 -27.52 -16.63
N PRO A 236 -11.17 -26.27 -16.15
CA PRO A 236 -12.25 -25.36 -16.53
C PRO A 236 -12.21 -24.94 -18.00
N TYR A 237 -11.06 -25.07 -18.67
CA TYR A 237 -10.80 -24.56 -20.01
C TYR A 237 -10.41 -25.65 -21.02
N ILE A 238 -10.81 -26.91 -20.75
CA ILE A 238 -10.56 -28.03 -21.64
C ILE A 238 -11.89 -28.60 -22.13
N GLU A 239 -12.10 -28.55 -23.44
CA GLU A 239 -13.31 -29.10 -24.07
C GLU A 239 -12.94 -30.26 -25.00
N SER A 240 -13.44 -31.45 -24.69
CA SER A 240 -13.36 -32.55 -25.65
C SER A 240 -14.37 -32.36 -26.77
N ARG A 241 -13.93 -32.47 -28.02
CA ARG A 241 -14.83 -32.52 -29.18
C ARG A 241 -15.11 -33.95 -29.64
N SER A 242 -14.52 -34.94 -28.97
CA SER A 242 -14.72 -36.36 -29.25
C SER A 242 -14.76 -37.22 -27.98
N ALA A 243 -15.54 -38.30 -28.03
CA ALA A 243 -15.62 -39.27 -26.94
C ALA A 243 -14.33 -40.12 -26.78
N VAL A 244 -13.37 -40.02 -27.70
CA VAL A 244 -12.10 -40.78 -27.61
C VAL A 244 -11.16 -40.25 -26.54
N TYR A 245 -11.32 -39.00 -26.09
CA TYR A 245 -10.44 -38.38 -25.09
C TYR A 245 -10.97 -38.51 -23.66
N GLN A 246 -10.06 -38.84 -22.76
CA GLN A 246 -10.26 -38.82 -21.32
C GLN A 246 -9.17 -37.97 -20.65
N PHE A 247 -9.58 -37.19 -19.66
CA PHE A 247 -8.70 -36.28 -18.92
C PHE A 247 -8.67 -36.62 -17.44
N THR A 248 -7.50 -36.55 -16.82
CA THR A 248 -7.37 -36.62 -15.36
C THR A 248 -6.59 -35.42 -14.86
N ALA A 249 -7.27 -34.58 -14.08
CA ALA A 249 -6.75 -33.35 -13.50
C ALA A 249 -5.86 -33.61 -12.28
N GLY A 250 -4.98 -32.66 -11.95
CA GLY A 250 -4.29 -32.58 -10.66
C GLY A 250 -3.36 -33.75 -10.35
N VAL A 251 -2.81 -34.41 -11.37
CA VAL A 251 -1.96 -35.59 -11.19
C VAL A 251 -0.63 -35.20 -10.56
N THR A 252 -0.31 -35.81 -9.41
CA THR A 252 0.93 -35.57 -8.65
C THR A 252 2.03 -36.59 -8.96
N SER A 253 1.74 -37.63 -9.75
CA SER A 253 2.72 -38.62 -10.19
C SER A 253 2.36 -39.22 -11.55
N PRO A 254 3.17 -39.03 -12.60
CA PRO A 254 4.39 -38.21 -12.62
C PRO A 254 4.05 -36.71 -12.56
N GLN A 255 4.78 -35.96 -11.74
CA GLN A 255 4.76 -34.49 -11.72
C GLN A 255 6.12 -33.95 -12.20
N TYR A 256 6.10 -32.77 -12.82
CA TYR A 256 7.31 -32.08 -13.22
C TYR A 256 7.63 -31.01 -12.19
N LYS A 257 8.66 -31.24 -11.36
CA LYS A 257 9.01 -30.36 -10.22
C LYS A 257 7.79 -30.12 -9.32
N GLU A 258 7.44 -28.88 -9.03
CA GLU A 258 6.26 -28.47 -8.25
C GLU A 258 4.94 -28.43 -9.04
N TYR A 259 4.95 -28.65 -10.36
CA TYR A 259 3.77 -28.51 -11.21
C TYR A 259 2.96 -29.80 -11.31
N LYS A 260 1.69 -29.75 -10.87
CA LYS A 260 0.73 -30.83 -11.12
C LYS A 260 0.51 -31.03 -12.62
N SER A 261 0.31 -32.28 -13.01
CA SER A 261 0.17 -32.69 -14.40
C SER A 261 -1.28 -32.95 -14.78
N LEU A 262 -1.57 -32.81 -16.07
CA LEU A 262 -2.79 -33.29 -16.71
C LEU A 262 -2.49 -34.62 -17.42
N LYS A 263 -3.21 -35.70 -17.08
CA LYS A 263 -3.20 -36.92 -17.89
C LYS A 263 -4.17 -36.75 -19.06
N ILE A 264 -3.69 -36.98 -20.27
CA ILE A 264 -4.49 -36.99 -21.50
C ILE A 264 -4.39 -38.38 -22.10
N GLU A 265 -5.53 -39.00 -22.37
CA GLU A 265 -5.62 -40.37 -22.90
C GLU A 265 -6.61 -40.44 -24.06
N ALA A 266 -6.14 -40.93 -25.21
CA ALA A 266 -6.99 -41.28 -26.35
C ALA A 266 -7.22 -42.80 -26.38
N VAL A 267 -8.48 -43.22 -26.37
CA VAL A 267 -8.90 -44.63 -26.40
C VAL A 267 -9.77 -44.91 -27.61
N GLY A 268 -9.45 -45.95 -28.39
CA GLY A 268 -10.24 -46.36 -29.56
C GLY A 268 -10.17 -45.38 -30.73
N TYR A 269 -9.10 -44.58 -30.81
CA TYR A 269 -8.92 -43.55 -31.84
C TYR A 269 -9.02 -44.13 -33.25
N GLU A 270 -8.41 -45.29 -33.49
CA GLU A 270 -8.35 -45.97 -34.78
C GLU A 270 -9.73 -46.48 -35.24
N ALA A 271 -10.59 -46.86 -34.30
CA ALA A 271 -11.93 -47.40 -34.59
C ALA A 271 -13.01 -46.31 -34.69
N SER A 272 -12.78 -45.14 -34.08
CA SER A 272 -13.74 -44.05 -34.06
C SER A 272 -14.04 -43.51 -35.47
N GLN A 273 -15.32 -43.28 -35.76
CA GLN A 273 -15.79 -42.62 -37.00
C GLN A 273 -16.02 -41.11 -36.81
N ASP A 274 -15.71 -40.57 -35.63
CA ASP A 274 -15.86 -39.15 -35.34
C ASP A 274 -14.92 -38.32 -36.22
N PRO A 275 -15.42 -37.34 -36.99
CA PRO A 275 -14.59 -36.48 -37.81
C PRO A 275 -13.75 -35.48 -36.99
N ASN A 276 -14.11 -35.20 -35.72
CA ASN A 276 -13.43 -34.20 -34.87
C ASN A 276 -12.67 -34.88 -33.72
N LYS A 277 -11.70 -35.75 -34.03
CA LYS A 277 -10.85 -36.43 -33.03
C LYS A 277 -9.81 -35.50 -32.39
N ASP A 278 -10.22 -34.29 -31.99
CA ASP A 278 -9.43 -33.32 -31.26
C ASP A 278 -10.11 -32.91 -29.94
N PHE A 279 -9.34 -32.23 -29.10
CA PHE A 279 -9.85 -31.50 -27.94
C PHE A 279 -9.29 -30.09 -27.97
N ALA A 280 -9.98 -29.16 -27.31
CA ALA A 280 -9.64 -27.75 -27.27
C ALA A 280 -9.13 -27.34 -25.90
N LEU A 281 -8.07 -26.54 -25.90
CA LEU A 281 -7.78 -25.62 -24.81
C LEU A 281 -8.39 -24.26 -25.18
N ILE A 282 -9.20 -23.71 -24.29
CA ILE A 282 -9.79 -22.39 -24.46
C ILE A 282 -8.78 -21.36 -23.93
N LEU A 283 -8.27 -20.52 -24.82
CA LEU A 283 -7.36 -19.44 -24.49
C LEU A 283 -8.12 -18.28 -23.85
N THR A 284 -7.43 -17.54 -22.99
CA THR A 284 -7.97 -16.38 -22.24
C THR A 284 -8.37 -15.20 -23.13
N GLU A 285 -7.85 -15.11 -24.36
CA GLU A 285 -8.23 -14.12 -25.36
C GLU A 285 -8.32 -14.71 -26.77
N LYS A 286 -8.95 -13.97 -27.69
CA LYS A 286 -8.95 -14.31 -29.11
C LYS A 286 -7.60 -13.94 -29.72
N ILE A 287 -7.04 -14.84 -30.53
CA ILE A 287 -5.76 -14.61 -31.19
C ILE A 287 -6.00 -14.01 -32.58
N LEU A 288 -5.30 -12.92 -32.86
CA LEU A 288 -5.41 -12.19 -34.11
C LEU A 288 -4.69 -12.92 -35.23
N LYS A 289 -5.16 -12.73 -36.46
CA LYS A 289 -4.54 -13.33 -37.65
C LYS A 289 -3.09 -12.88 -37.90
N SER A 290 -2.72 -11.71 -37.38
CA SER A 290 -1.37 -11.13 -37.49
C SER A 290 -0.38 -11.66 -36.45
N GLU A 291 -0.84 -12.44 -35.47
CA GLU A 291 -0.01 -12.91 -34.36
C GLU A 291 0.61 -14.27 -34.65
N LYS A 292 1.80 -14.52 -34.09
CA LYS A 292 2.39 -15.86 -34.02
C LYS A 292 2.17 -16.41 -32.62
N LEU A 293 1.77 -17.68 -32.49
CA LEU A 293 1.47 -18.28 -31.19
C LEU A 293 2.52 -19.32 -30.80
N LYS A 294 3.29 -19.04 -29.75
CA LYS A 294 4.25 -19.98 -29.16
C LYS A 294 3.56 -20.88 -28.15
N VAL A 295 3.76 -22.18 -28.26
CA VAL A 295 3.24 -23.21 -27.36
C VAL A 295 4.41 -24.03 -26.82
N SER A 296 4.56 -24.10 -25.51
CA SER A 296 5.59 -24.89 -24.83
C SER A 296 5.01 -25.69 -23.66
N PHE A 297 5.44 -26.93 -23.50
CA PHE A 297 5.09 -27.74 -22.32
C PHE A 297 6.09 -28.88 -22.11
N MET A 298 6.07 -29.46 -20.91
CA MET A 298 6.74 -30.72 -20.60
C MET A 298 5.76 -31.88 -20.83
N ALA A 299 6.18 -32.86 -21.63
CA ALA A 299 5.42 -34.06 -21.94
C ALA A 299 6.08 -35.31 -21.35
N TYR A 300 5.29 -36.15 -20.69
CA TYR A 300 5.69 -37.47 -20.23
C TYR A 300 4.86 -38.53 -20.96
N PRO A 301 5.28 -39.00 -22.14
CA PRO A 301 4.56 -40.04 -22.87
C PRO A 301 4.76 -41.40 -22.20
N LEU A 302 3.72 -42.23 -22.21
CA LEU A 302 3.82 -43.62 -21.75
C LEU A 302 4.43 -44.55 -22.81
N ILE A 303 4.46 -44.12 -24.07
CA ILE A 303 4.93 -44.90 -25.22
C ILE A 303 5.80 -43.98 -26.10
N SER A 304 6.97 -44.48 -26.51
CA SER A 304 7.92 -43.71 -27.34
C SER A 304 7.40 -43.53 -28.76
N GLY A 305 7.88 -42.48 -29.44
CA GLY A 305 7.63 -42.29 -30.88
C GLY A 305 6.21 -41.86 -31.22
N LYS A 306 5.42 -41.44 -30.24
CA LYS A 306 4.09 -40.86 -30.45
C LYS A 306 4.19 -39.40 -30.84
N THR A 307 3.23 -38.95 -31.63
CA THR A 307 3.11 -37.57 -32.11
C THR A 307 1.72 -37.03 -31.81
N LEU A 308 1.60 -35.71 -31.71
CA LEU A 308 0.31 -35.03 -31.67
C LEU A 308 0.33 -33.83 -32.62
N ASN A 309 -0.85 -33.43 -33.09
CA ASN A 309 -1.04 -32.22 -33.87
C ASN A 309 -1.55 -31.10 -32.97
N ILE A 310 -0.97 -29.90 -33.07
CA ILE A 310 -1.42 -28.68 -32.41
C ILE A 310 -1.79 -27.67 -33.48
N ARG A 311 -2.97 -27.06 -33.39
CA ARG A 311 -3.43 -26.03 -34.34
C ARG A 311 -4.43 -25.09 -33.70
N MET A 312 -4.51 -23.85 -34.16
CA MET A 312 -5.67 -23.00 -33.87
C MET A 312 -6.91 -23.49 -34.63
N ALA A 313 -8.11 -23.25 -34.10
CA ALA A 313 -9.33 -23.50 -34.85
C ALA A 313 -9.31 -22.71 -36.17
N TYR A 314 -9.90 -23.28 -37.21
CA TYR A 314 -9.88 -22.74 -38.57
C TYR A 314 -8.48 -22.58 -39.20
N GLY A 315 -7.45 -23.12 -38.55
CA GLY A 315 -6.08 -23.16 -39.03
C GLY A 315 -5.58 -24.58 -39.28
N SER A 316 -4.38 -24.64 -39.86
CA SER A 316 -3.55 -25.84 -39.91
C SER A 316 -2.46 -25.74 -38.83
N GLY A 317 -1.82 -26.86 -38.51
CA GLY A 317 -0.72 -26.83 -37.55
C GLY A 317 0.18 -28.06 -37.65
N PRO A 318 1.35 -28.03 -37.01
CA PRO A 318 2.38 -29.06 -37.17
C PRO A 318 2.03 -30.36 -36.42
N SER A 319 2.62 -31.47 -36.89
CA SER A 319 2.68 -32.71 -36.11
C SER A 319 3.99 -32.74 -35.32
N ILE A 320 3.90 -32.97 -34.01
CA ILE A 320 4.96 -32.75 -33.04
C ILE A 320 5.25 -34.07 -32.32
N SER A 321 6.52 -34.47 -32.25
CA SER A 321 6.94 -35.67 -31.52
C SER A 321 6.95 -35.42 -30.01
N LEU A 322 6.41 -36.36 -29.25
CA LEU A 322 6.42 -36.33 -27.78
C LEU A 322 7.71 -36.85 -27.15
N GLY A 323 8.65 -37.35 -27.96
CA GLY A 323 9.93 -37.89 -27.49
C GLY A 323 9.83 -39.31 -26.93
N ASN A 324 10.73 -39.63 -26.00
CA ASN A 324 10.89 -40.97 -25.44
C ASN A 324 9.92 -41.24 -24.28
N ALA A 325 9.46 -42.48 -24.15
CA ALA A 325 8.60 -42.91 -23.05
C ALA A 325 9.25 -42.74 -21.68
N ASN A 326 8.40 -42.60 -20.67
CA ASN A 326 8.74 -42.66 -19.25
C ASN A 326 9.80 -41.65 -18.80
N GLN A 327 9.84 -40.48 -19.46
CA GLN A 327 10.66 -39.34 -19.07
C GLN A 327 10.00 -38.04 -19.51
N TRP A 328 10.43 -36.93 -18.91
CA TRP A 328 9.97 -35.59 -19.28
C TRP A 328 10.72 -35.10 -20.52
N ASN A 329 9.98 -34.84 -21.59
CA ASN A 329 10.47 -34.28 -22.84
C ASN A 329 9.94 -32.85 -22.98
N LYS A 330 10.80 -31.89 -23.34
CA LYS A 330 10.38 -30.51 -23.60
C LYS A 330 9.80 -30.42 -25.01
N ILE A 331 8.60 -29.85 -25.12
CA ILE A 331 7.91 -29.60 -26.37
C ILE A 331 7.81 -28.10 -26.58
N GLU A 332 8.19 -27.63 -27.77
CA GLU A 332 8.10 -26.22 -28.18
C GLU A 332 7.70 -26.15 -29.65
N THR A 333 6.72 -25.30 -29.95
CA THR A 333 6.29 -25.02 -31.33
C THR A 333 5.78 -23.59 -31.45
N VAL A 334 5.78 -23.06 -32.68
CA VAL A 334 5.21 -21.77 -33.03
C VAL A 334 4.19 -22.00 -34.14
N LEU A 335 2.99 -21.44 -33.97
CA LEU A 335 1.92 -21.48 -34.95
C LEU A 335 1.87 -20.15 -35.70
N ASP A 336 2.02 -20.20 -37.01
CA ASP A 336 1.75 -19.08 -37.91
C ASP A 336 0.24 -19.01 -38.18
N LEU A 337 -0.37 -17.89 -37.80
CA LEU A 337 -1.82 -17.69 -37.87
C LEU A 337 -2.25 -16.89 -39.09
N THR A 338 -1.33 -16.51 -39.97
CA THR A 338 -1.61 -15.68 -41.16
C THR A 338 -2.65 -16.31 -42.11
N ASN A 339 -2.93 -17.60 -41.99
CA ASN A 339 -3.87 -18.32 -42.85
C ASN A 339 -5.16 -18.79 -42.16
N ILE A 340 -5.41 -18.45 -40.89
CA ILE A 340 -6.69 -18.80 -40.26
C ILE A 340 -7.85 -18.07 -40.95
N THR A 341 -8.98 -18.76 -41.14
CA THR A 341 -10.15 -18.16 -41.79
C THR A 341 -11.01 -17.33 -40.85
N GLN A 342 -10.84 -17.49 -39.53
CA GLN A 342 -11.56 -16.74 -38.50
C GLN A 342 -10.74 -16.66 -37.20
N GLU A 343 -10.68 -15.46 -36.61
CA GLU A 343 -10.07 -15.23 -35.29
C GLU A 343 -10.90 -15.88 -34.18
N ASN A 344 -10.22 -16.56 -33.27
CA ASN A 344 -10.85 -17.35 -32.21
C ASN A 344 -9.86 -17.60 -31.06
N ASN A 345 -10.34 -18.24 -29.99
CA ASN A 345 -9.57 -18.56 -28.80
C ASN A 345 -9.47 -20.08 -28.54
N TYR A 346 -9.65 -20.91 -29.58
CA TYR A 346 -9.61 -22.37 -29.43
C TYR A 346 -8.31 -22.93 -29.99
N LEU A 347 -7.46 -23.47 -29.11
CA LEU A 347 -6.25 -24.20 -29.48
C LEU A 347 -6.52 -25.70 -29.44
N TYR A 348 -6.50 -26.36 -30.59
CA TYR A 348 -6.79 -27.78 -30.73
C TYR A 348 -5.56 -28.66 -30.64
N PHE A 349 -5.73 -29.78 -29.95
CA PHE A 349 -4.76 -30.87 -29.83
C PHE A 349 -5.38 -32.16 -30.36
N ASN A 350 -4.62 -32.91 -31.14
CA ASN A 350 -5.05 -34.19 -31.69
C ASN A 350 -3.93 -35.23 -31.58
N LEU A 351 -4.15 -36.33 -30.85
CA LEU A 351 -3.15 -37.36 -30.59
C LEU A 351 -2.87 -38.27 -31.81
N LEU A 352 -3.67 -38.24 -32.88
CA LEU A 352 -3.47 -39.02 -34.11
C LEU A 352 -3.49 -40.57 -33.98
N SER A 353 -3.49 -41.12 -32.76
CA SER A 353 -3.61 -42.55 -32.46
C SER A 353 -3.98 -42.75 -30.97
N SER A 354 -4.31 -43.97 -30.58
CA SER A 354 -4.56 -44.30 -29.18
C SER A 354 -3.25 -44.36 -28.37
N TYR A 355 -3.15 -43.52 -27.33
CA TYR A 355 -2.11 -43.55 -26.28
C TYR A 355 -2.44 -42.54 -25.17
N ALA A 356 -1.66 -42.56 -24.09
CA ALA A 356 -1.72 -41.56 -23.04
C ALA A 356 -0.36 -40.90 -22.76
N PHE A 357 -0.40 -39.65 -22.30
CA PHE A 357 0.75 -38.93 -21.80
C PHE A 357 0.33 -37.95 -20.70
N TYR A 358 1.31 -37.46 -19.95
CA TYR A 358 1.11 -36.38 -18.98
C TYR A 358 1.68 -35.08 -19.52
N MET A 359 0.93 -33.99 -19.36
CA MET A 359 1.35 -32.65 -19.72
C MET A 359 1.55 -31.82 -18.44
N SER A 360 2.66 -31.10 -18.34
CA SER A 360 2.96 -30.21 -17.22
C SER A 360 3.75 -28.99 -17.72
N LYS A 361 3.76 -27.91 -16.93
CA LYS A 361 4.38 -26.62 -17.25
C LYS A 361 3.97 -26.09 -18.64
N LEU A 362 2.66 -26.10 -18.94
CA LEU A 362 2.15 -25.53 -20.20
C LEU A 362 2.26 -24.01 -20.17
N ASN A 363 2.88 -23.45 -21.22
CA ASN A 363 2.99 -22.03 -21.49
C ASN A 363 2.55 -21.78 -22.94
N ILE A 364 1.56 -20.91 -23.13
CA ILE A 364 1.07 -20.50 -24.44
C ILE A 364 1.17 -18.98 -24.51
N SER A 365 1.90 -18.40 -25.45
CA SER A 365 2.10 -16.95 -25.53
C SER A 365 2.12 -16.46 -26.96
N VAL A 366 1.73 -15.21 -27.19
CA VAL A 366 1.94 -14.55 -28.49
C VAL A 366 3.43 -14.23 -28.63
N GLU A 367 4.03 -14.73 -29.70
CA GLU A 367 5.37 -14.39 -30.14
C GLU A 367 5.33 -13.00 -30.78
N ASN A 368 5.87 -12.02 -30.08
CA ASN A 368 6.16 -10.71 -30.68
C ASN A 368 7.18 -10.94 -31.80
N SER A 369 6.91 -10.41 -32.98
CA SER A 369 7.71 -10.59 -34.20
C SER A 369 9.22 -10.53 -33.92
N GLU A 370 9.91 -11.61 -34.31
CA GLU A 370 11.37 -11.68 -34.38
C GLU A 370 11.91 -10.44 -35.11
N GLY A 371 12.52 -9.55 -34.32
CA GLY A 371 12.82 -8.16 -34.65
C GLY A 371 12.96 -7.31 -33.38
N GLU A 372 12.34 -7.75 -32.26
CA GLU A 372 12.44 -7.08 -30.94
C GLU A 372 13.18 -7.89 -29.87
N ILE A 373 14.26 -8.58 -30.23
CA ILE A 373 15.28 -8.97 -29.25
C ILE A 373 16.57 -8.28 -29.69
N GLU A 374 17.17 -7.51 -28.78
CA GLU A 374 18.36 -6.64 -28.94
C GLU A 374 18.16 -5.19 -29.41
N GLN A 375 17.12 -4.50 -28.91
CA GLN A 375 17.35 -3.09 -28.55
C GLN A 375 17.14 -2.93 -27.05
N LEU A 376 18.25 -2.62 -26.37
CA LEU A 376 18.22 -2.00 -25.05
C LEU A 376 17.21 -0.84 -25.13
N PRO A 377 16.29 -0.71 -24.15
CA PRO A 377 15.30 0.35 -24.18
C PRO A 377 16.00 1.68 -24.38
N ILE A 378 15.62 2.40 -25.44
CA ILE A 378 16.28 3.64 -25.88
C ILE A 378 15.75 4.85 -25.10
N SER A 379 14.77 4.64 -24.22
CA SER A 379 14.28 5.65 -23.29
C SER A 379 13.84 5.05 -21.96
N PHE A 380 13.86 5.87 -20.91
CA PHE A 380 13.32 5.53 -19.59
C PHE A 380 11.83 5.15 -19.63
N MET A 381 11.10 5.65 -20.63
CA MET A 381 9.68 5.38 -20.85
C MET A 381 9.45 3.94 -21.36
N GLU A 382 10.33 3.43 -22.23
CA GLU A 382 10.28 2.03 -22.71
C GLU A 382 10.71 1.00 -21.64
N ILE A 383 11.61 1.38 -20.72
CA ILE A 383 11.95 0.55 -19.55
C ILE A 383 10.67 0.31 -18.72
N ASN A 384 9.92 1.37 -18.46
CA ASN A 384 8.70 1.34 -17.66
C ASN A 384 7.55 0.57 -18.33
N GLU A 385 7.53 0.48 -19.66
CA GLU A 385 6.56 -0.36 -20.37
C GLU A 385 6.85 -1.87 -20.24
N ARG A 386 8.09 -2.27 -19.90
CA ARG A 386 8.50 -3.69 -19.82
C ARG A 386 8.59 -4.23 -18.40
N LEU A 387 8.53 -3.38 -17.38
CA LEU A 387 8.58 -3.77 -15.97
C LEU A 387 7.18 -4.13 -15.44
N VAL A 388 7.08 -5.29 -14.79
CA VAL A 388 5.87 -5.76 -14.11
C VAL A 388 6.11 -5.68 -12.60
N GLU A 389 5.42 -4.77 -11.92
CA GLU A 389 5.52 -4.63 -10.46
C GLU A 389 4.42 -5.43 -9.76
N ASN A 390 4.73 -6.04 -8.62
CA ASN A 390 3.73 -6.75 -7.82
C ASN A 390 3.00 -5.74 -6.91
N PRO A 391 1.67 -5.63 -6.92
CA PRO A 391 0.96 -4.58 -6.19
C PRO A 391 1.01 -4.80 -4.67
N SER A 392 1.35 -6.01 -4.22
CA SER A 392 1.59 -6.29 -2.80
C SER A 392 2.84 -5.60 -2.23
N VAL A 393 3.79 -5.17 -3.06
CA VAL A 393 4.99 -4.43 -2.62
C VAL A 393 4.85 -2.92 -2.74
N ILE A 394 3.81 -2.42 -3.43
CA ILE A 394 3.58 -0.98 -3.61
C ILE A 394 2.90 -0.44 -2.35
N GLN A 395 3.51 0.58 -1.74
CA GLN A 395 3.00 1.28 -0.56
C GLN A 395 3.00 2.79 -0.82
N ASN A 396 1.80 3.35 -0.97
CA ASN A 396 1.65 4.78 -1.24
C ASN A 396 1.61 5.55 0.09
N SER A 397 2.40 6.62 0.17
CA SER A 397 2.48 7.47 1.36
C SER A 397 1.15 8.18 1.66
N ASN A 398 0.86 8.47 2.93
CA ASN A 398 -0.30 9.32 3.25
C ASN A 398 -0.19 10.72 2.59
N GLY A 399 1.04 11.22 2.39
CA GLY A 399 1.26 12.52 1.74
C GLY A 399 0.85 12.53 0.27
N ILE A 400 1.04 11.43 -0.47
CA ILE A 400 0.57 11.38 -1.86
C ILE A 400 -0.96 11.27 -1.93
N VAL A 401 -1.58 10.52 -1.01
CA VAL A 401 -3.05 10.42 -0.92
C VAL A 401 -3.67 11.78 -0.59
N GLU A 402 -3.05 12.57 0.28
CA GLU A 402 -3.50 13.94 0.58
C GLU A 402 -3.41 14.86 -0.64
N ARG A 403 -2.35 14.75 -1.43
CA ARG A 403 -2.19 15.49 -2.70
C ARG A 403 -3.25 15.07 -3.71
N MET A 404 -3.54 13.77 -3.79
CA MET A 404 -4.57 13.20 -4.64
C MET A 404 -5.96 13.76 -4.30
N ILE A 405 -6.30 13.85 -3.02
CA ILE A 405 -7.55 14.47 -2.56
C ILE A 405 -7.59 15.96 -2.91
N ASN A 406 -6.47 16.67 -2.75
CA ASN A 406 -6.39 18.09 -3.14
C ASN A 406 -6.61 18.28 -4.65
N ILE A 407 -6.14 17.37 -5.49
CA ILE A 407 -6.43 17.39 -6.92
C ILE A 407 -7.94 17.22 -7.16
N GLY A 408 -8.57 16.21 -6.56
CA GLY A 408 -10.02 16.02 -6.65
C GLY A 408 -10.81 17.26 -6.21
N LYS A 409 -10.34 17.94 -5.15
CA LYS A 409 -10.92 19.21 -4.68
C LYS A 409 -10.90 20.31 -5.74
N THR A 410 -9.83 20.43 -6.55
CA THR A 410 -9.79 21.46 -7.61
C THR A 410 -10.91 21.30 -8.64
N TYR A 411 -11.33 20.05 -8.91
CA TYR A 411 -12.47 19.75 -9.77
C TYR A 411 -13.80 19.98 -9.06
N LEU A 412 -13.90 19.65 -7.78
CA LEU A 412 -15.09 19.96 -6.97
C LEU A 412 -15.36 21.47 -6.92
N ASP A 413 -14.33 22.30 -6.78
CA ASP A 413 -14.48 23.76 -6.77
C ASP A 413 -15.00 24.32 -8.11
N LYS A 414 -14.89 23.53 -9.18
CA LYS A 414 -15.35 23.86 -10.54
C LYS A 414 -16.50 22.97 -11.00
N ILE A 415 -17.14 22.21 -10.09
CA ILE A 415 -18.12 21.18 -10.42
C ILE A 415 -19.28 21.71 -11.28
N ALA A 416 -19.68 22.97 -11.06
CA ALA A 416 -20.74 23.63 -11.83
C ALA A 416 -20.41 23.80 -13.33
N GLN A 417 -19.13 23.77 -13.70
CA GLN A 417 -18.65 23.88 -15.08
C GLN A 417 -18.68 22.54 -15.83
N PHE A 418 -19.02 21.44 -15.17
CA PHE A 418 -18.97 20.11 -15.75
C PHE A 418 -20.37 19.51 -15.98
N VAL A 419 -20.45 18.64 -16.97
CA VAL A 419 -21.55 17.72 -17.26
C VAL A 419 -20.96 16.35 -17.58
N TYR A 420 -21.67 15.28 -17.26
CA TYR A 420 -21.17 13.94 -17.55
C TYR A 420 -21.13 13.69 -19.07
N GLY A 421 -20.00 13.16 -19.55
CA GLY A 421 -19.84 12.79 -20.96
C GLY A 421 -18.39 12.41 -21.30
N ASN A 422 -18.23 11.62 -22.36
CA ASN A 422 -16.96 10.99 -22.74
C ASN A 422 -16.47 11.40 -24.14
N THR A 423 -17.06 12.43 -24.77
CA THR A 423 -16.78 12.80 -26.17
C THR A 423 -15.81 13.97 -26.31
N TYR A 424 -15.81 14.89 -25.35
CA TYR A 424 -15.05 16.15 -25.40
C TYR A 424 -14.29 16.42 -24.10
N THR A 425 -13.59 15.41 -23.60
CA THR A 425 -12.89 15.41 -22.32
C THR A 425 -11.48 16.02 -22.42
N ALA A 426 -10.75 16.04 -21.30
CA ALA A 426 -9.35 16.46 -21.23
C ALA A 426 -8.41 15.66 -22.13
N TYR A 427 -8.78 14.46 -22.55
CA TYR A 427 -7.92 13.59 -23.36
C TYR A 427 -8.40 13.42 -24.80
N ASP A 428 -9.45 14.15 -25.19
CA ASP A 428 -9.88 14.19 -26.58
C ASP A 428 -9.11 15.25 -27.37
N ALA A 429 -8.97 15.01 -28.67
CA ALA A 429 -8.29 15.93 -29.60
C ALA A 429 -8.97 17.31 -29.61
N THR A 430 -10.30 17.34 -29.47
CA THR A 430 -11.09 18.56 -29.43
C THR A 430 -11.85 18.68 -28.12
N GLN A 431 -11.80 19.86 -27.50
CA GLN A 431 -12.66 20.21 -26.37
C GLN A 431 -13.79 21.11 -26.86
N GLN A 432 -15.01 20.61 -26.78
CA GLN A 432 -16.23 21.36 -27.06
C GLN A 432 -17.10 21.44 -25.81
N LEU A 433 -17.71 22.60 -25.60
CA LEU A 433 -18.67 22.79 -24.52
C LEU A 433 -20.02 22.21 -24.93
N VAL A 434 -20.61 21.39 -24.06
CA VAL A 434 -21.96 20.85 -24.22
C VAL A 434 -22.88 21.57 -23.25
N GLY A 435 -23.84 22.33 -23.80
CA GLY A 435 -24.71 23.18 -22.98
C GLY A 435 -23.94 24.26 -22.19
N GLY A 436 -22.80 24.73 -22.71
CA GLY A 436 -21.93 25.71 -22.04
C GLY A 436 -21.05 25.12 -20.93
N LYS A 437 -20.99 23.80 -20.79
CA LYS A 437 -20.20 23.08 -19.78
C LYS A 437 -19.21 22.11 -20.42
N PHE A 438 -18.10 21.84 -19.72
CA PHE A 438 -17.14 20.82 -20.11
C PHE A 438 -17.69 19.42 -19.86
N GLN A 439 -17.40 18.49 -20.77
CA GLN A 439 -17.67 17.07 -20.52
C GLN A 439 -16.55 16.43 -19.71
N MET A 440 -16.90 15.60 -18.74
CA MET A 440 -15.97 14.73 -18.03
C MET A 440 -16.65 13.42 -17.67
N ASP A 441 -15.95 12.31 -17.84
CA ASP A 441 -16.39 10.97 -17.45
C ASP A 441 -15.53 10.44 -16.29
N CYS A 442 -15.95 9.31 -15.69
CA CYS A 442 -15.22 8.74 -14.56
C CYS A 442 -13.78 8.36 -14.93
N SER A 443 -13.55 7.89 -16.15
CA SER A 443 -12.23 7.52 -16.64
C SER A 443 -11.27 8.71 -16.80
N SER A 444 -11.73 9.86 -17.31
CA SER A 444 -10.86 11.03 -17.48
C SER A 444 -10.58 11.65 -16.13
N PHE A 445 -11.56 11.68 -15.24
CA PHE A 445 -11.31 12.07 -13.87
C PHE A 445 -10.29 11.16 -13.19
N ALA A 446 -10.41 9.83 -13.33
CA ALA A 446 -9.44 8.89 -12.79
C ALA A 446 -8.03 9.12 -13.35
N HIS A 447 -7.87 9.35 -14.66
CA HIS A 447 -6.57 9.71 -15.23
C HIS A 447 -6.02 11.02 -14.67
N LEU A 448 -6.83 12.08 -14.56
CA LEU A 448 -6.40 13.35 -13.98
C LEU A 448 -5.88 13.15 -12.54
N ILE A 449 -6.53 12.27 -11.78
CA ILE A 449 -6.11 11.89 -10.43
C ILE A 449 -4.82 11.06 -10.42
N ILE A 450 -4.71 10.02 -11.27
CA ILE A 450 -3.56 9.12 -11.38
C ILE A 450 -2.29 9.85 -11.80
N HIS A 451 -2.40 10.83 -12.70
CA HIS A 451 -1.29 11.63 -13.21
C HIS A 451 -1.00 12.88 -12.38
N GLY A 452 -1.78 13.14 -11.33
CA GLY A 452 -1.53 14.28 -10.46
C GLY A 452 -1.88 15.64 -11.07
N ILE A 453 -2.89 15.71 -11.93
CA ILE A 453 -3.25 16.90 -12.73
C ILE A 453 -4.39 17.66 -12.05
N PRO A 454 -4.14 18.79 -11.36
CA PRO A 454 -5.20 19.66 -10.87
C PRO A 454 -5.90 20.43 -12.01
N PHE A 455 -7.10 20.96 -11.76
CA PHE A 455 -7.91 21.66 -12.76
C PHE A 455 -7.13 22.74 -13.51
N GLU A 456 -6.39 23.58 -12.81
CA GLU A 456 -5.56 24.68 -13.33
C GLU A 456 -4.42 24.23 -14.26
N ASN A 457 -4.05 22.95 -14.20
CA ASN A 457 -3.04 22.34 -15.06
C ASN A 457 -3.64 21.45 -16.15
N SER A 458 -4.96 21.30 -16.17
CA SER A 458 -5.67 20.51 -17.18
C SER A 458 -6.03 21.38 -18.39
N LYS A 459 -6.33 20.73 -19.51
CA LYS A 459 -6.84 21.41 -20.72
C LYS A 459 -8.15 22.17 -20.47
N TYR A 460 -8.96 21.77 -19.49
CA TYR A 460 -10.19 22.49 -19.12
C TYR A 460 -9.95 23.93 -18.66
N SER A 461 -8.75 24.26 -18.18
CA SER A 461 -8.38 25.62 -17.79
C SER A 461 -7.76 26.45 -18.92
N GLY A 462 -7.78 25.94 -20.16
CA GLY A 462 -7.24 26.61 -21.34
C GLY A 462 -5.78 26.29 -21.66
N ASN A 463 -5.18 25.32 -20.96
CA ASN A 463 -3.86 24.80 -21.33
C ASN A 463 -3.93 24.03 -22.65
N THR A 464 -2.83 24.04 -23.41
CA THR A 464 -2.68 23.26 -24.65
C THR A 464 -2.61 21.74 -24.38
N GLU A 465 -2.11 21.37 -23.21
CA GLU A 465 -1.90 19.99 -22.78
C GLU A 465 -2.20 19.84 -21.28
N ASN A 466 -2.42 18.60 -20.83
CA ASN A 466 -2.55 18.31 -19.41
C ASN A 466 -1.17 18.17 -18.77
N LYS A 467 -0.89 18.94 -17.72
CA LYS A 467 0.41 18.97 -17.05
C LYS A 467 0.34 18.23 -15.71
N GLY A 468 0.81 16.98 -15.72
CA GLY A 468 0.88 16.13 -14.53
C GLY A 468 2.06 16.45 -13.62
N SER A 469 2.10 15.79 -12.46
CA SER A 469 3.15 15.96 -11.46
C SER A 469 4.05 14.74 -11.39
N ASN A 470 5.38 14.92 -11.38
CA ASN A 470 6.35 13.81 -11.28
C ASN A 470 6.23 12.98 -9.98
N LEU A 471 5.40 13.42 -9.03
CA LEU A 471 5.08 12.64 -7.83
C LEU A 471 4.06 11.54 -8.07
N PHE A 472 3.38 11.59 -9.23
CA PHE A 472 2.28 10.72 -9.62
C PHE A 472 2.69 9.79 -10.77
N PHE A 473 1.81 8.87 -11.13
CA PHE A 473 2.11 7.79 -12.08
C PHE A 473 1.93 8.27 -13.52
N HIS A 474 2.94 8.06 -14.38
CA HIS A 474 2.93 8.54 -15.77
C HIS A 474 3.06 7.45 -16.84
N ASN A 475 3.28 6.20 -16.44
CA ASN A 475 3.61 5.15 -17.42
C ASN A 475 2.39 4.69 -18.23
N ILE A 476 1.17 4.99 -17.78
CA ILE A 476 -0.03 4.76 -18.58
C ILE A 476 -0.28 5.95 -19.50
N ASP A 477 -0.29 5.72 -20.82
CA ASP A 477 -0.68 6.74 -21.77
C ASP A 477 -2.22 6.94 -21.73
N PRO A 478 -2.72 8.10 -21.26
CA PRO A 478 -4.15 8.35 -21.14
C PRO A 478 -4.87 8.56 -22.47
N TYR A 479 -4.14 8.81 -23.56
CA TYR A 479 -4.71 8.93 -24.91
C TYR A 479 -4.89 7.56 -25.58
N LYS A 480 -4.09 6.57 -25.17
CA LYS A 480 -4.16 5.18 -25.64
C LYS A 480 -5.06 4.30 -24.77
N TYR A 481 -4.95 4.41 -23.44
CA TYR A 481 -5.67 3.58 -22.47
C TYR A 481 -6.77 4.37 -21.74
N ARG A 482 -7.58 5.09 -22.52
CA ARG A 482 -8.46 6.17 -22.06
C ARG A 482 -9.61 5.74 -21.14
N PHE A 483 -10.23 4.59 -21.41
CA PHE A 483 -11.45 4.13 -20.74
C PHE A 483 -11.17 3.16 -19.60
N ALA A 484 -12.07 3.05 -18.62
CA ALA A 484 -11.91 2.24 -17.41
C ALA A 484 -11.49 0.79 -17.70
N ASN A 485 -12.05 0.17 -18.75
CA ASN A 485 -11.67 -1.18 -19.16
C ASN A 485 -10.24 -1.25 -19.72
N GLN A 486 -9.80 -0.22 -20.45
CA GLN A 486 -8.45 -0.13 -21.01
C GLN A 486 -7.43 0.17 -19.91
N MET A 487 -7.78 1.04 -18.96
CA MET A 487 -6.99 1.30 -17.76
C MET A 487 -6.85 0.04 -16.90
N GLY A 488 -7.94 -0.66 -16.66
CA GLY A 488 -7.96 -1.93 -15.92
C GLY A 488 -7.13 -3.00 -16.63
N LYS A 489 -7.25 -3.09 -17.97
CA LYS A 489 -6.43 -3.98 -18.81
C LYS A 489 -4.95 -3.64 -18.71
N TYR A 490 -4.58 -2.36 -18.84
CA TYR A 490 -3.20 -1.91 -18.68
C TYR A 490 -2.66 -2.28 -17.29
N ALA A 491 -3.41 -2.00 -16.23
CA ALA A 491 -3.01 -2.33 -14.87
C ALA A 491 -2.84 -3.85 -14.68
N PHE A 492 -3.68 -4.66 -15.32
CA PHE A 492 -3.56 -6.11 -15.31
C PHE A 492 -2.32 -6.59 -16.05
N GLU A 493 -2.12 -6.13 -17.28
CA GLU A 493 -1.00 -6.52 -18.14
C GLU A 493 0.36 -6.09 -17.59
N LYS A 494 0.41 -4.96 -16.89
CA LYS A 494 1.64 -4.41 -16.29
C LYS A 494 1.82 -4.83 -14.83
N GLY A 495 0.95 -5.70 -14.31
CA GLY A 495 1.06 -6.24 -12.96
C GLY A 495 0.57 -5.34 -11.85
N TYR A 496 0.18 -4.08 -12.08
CA TYR A 496 -0.32 -3.18 -11.04
C TYR A 496 -1.66 -3.61 -10.41
N SER A 497 -2.36 -4.58 -11.02
CA SER A 497 -3.69 -5.01 -10.58
C SER A 497 -3.70 -6.19 -9.60
N PHE A 498 -4.74 -6.26 -8.77
CA PHE A 498 -5.04 -7.37 -7.89
C PHE A 498 -6.56 -7.54 -7.72
N THR A 499 -6.99 -8.75 -7.37
CA THR A 499 -8.40 -9.01 -7.04
C THR A 499 -8.73 -8.49 -5.64
N PRO A 500 -9.72 -7.58 -5.49
CA PRO A 500 -10.19 -7.17 -4.18
C PRO A 500 -10.77 -8.37 -3.41
N LYS A 501 -10.46 -8.46 -2.11
CA LYS A 501 -11.17 -9.39 -1.23
C LYS A 501 -12.61 -8.93 -1.04
N ALA A 502 -13.50 -9.85 -0.69
CA ALA A 502 -14.91 -9.55 -0.43
C ALA A 502 -15.12 -8.48 0.66
N ASP A 503 -14.21 -8.41 1.63
CA ASP A 503 -14.20 -7.42 2.72
C ASP A 503 -13.31 -6.20 2.42
N PHE A 504 -12.71 -6.13 1.23
CA PHE A 504 -11.78 -5.09 0.78
C PHE A 504 -10.55 -4.90 1.70
N SER A 505 -10.21 -5.89 2.53
CA SER A 505 -9.09 -5.79 3.48
C SER A 505 -7.71 -5.67 2.84
N ASN A 506 -7.59 -5.96 1.54
CA ASN A 506 -6.37 -5.78 0.75
C ASN A 506 -6.33 -4.47 -0.06
N VAL A 507 -7.38 -3.63 0.02
CA VAL A 507 -7.47 -2.34 -0.66
C VAL A 507 -7.05 -1.21 0.30
N GLN A 508 -6.28 -0.26 -0.22
CA GLN A 508 -5.78 0.90 0.53
C GLN A 508 -6.12 2.22 -0.18
N ALA A 509 -6.00 3.32 0.56
CA ALA A 509 -6.28 4.65 0.02
C ALA A 509 -5.39 4.95 -1.20
N GLY A 510 -6.00 5.47 -2.26
CA GLY A 510 -5.34 5.75 -3.55
C GLY A 510 -5.37 4.58 -4.54
N ASP A 511 -5.86 3.40 -4.15
CA ASP A 511 -6.09 2.29 -5.09
C ASP A 511 -7.22 2.66 -6.06
N VAL A 512 -7.04 2.27 -7.32
CA VAL A 512 -8.01 2.48 -8.40
C VAL A 512 -8.86 1.23 -8.54
N LEU A 513 -10.17 1.37 -8.39
CA LEU A 513 -11.15 0.28 -8.40
C LEU A 513 -11.90 0.28 -9.74
N PHE A 514 -12.04 -0.90 -10.34
CA PHE A 514 -12.72 -1.11 -11.61
C PHE A 514 -13.95 -1.99 -11.43
N PHE A 515 -15.08 -1.52 -11.95
CA PHE A 515 -16.38 -2.13 -11.72
C PHE A 515 -16.96 -2.68 -13.01
N SER A 516 -17.62 -3.83 -12.91
CA SER A 516 -18.47 -4.41 -13.95
C SER A 516 -19.91 -4.35 -13.48
N TRP A 517 -20.70 -3.44 -14.04
CA TRP A 517 -22.09 -3.30 -13.64
C TRP A 517 -22.99 -4.37 -14.26
N ASN A 518 -23.57 -5.22 -13.40
CA ASN A 518 -24.39 -6.35 -13.82
C ASN A 518 -25.86 -5.97 -14.10
N ASN A 519 -26.33 -4.80 -13.62
CA ASN A 519 -27.74 -4.40 -13.61
C ASN A 519 -28.02 -2.96 -14.11
N PHE A 520 -27.06 -2.30 -14.76
CA PHE A 520 -27.19 -0.88 -15.07
C PHE A 520 -27.87 -0.61 -16.42
N THR A 521 -29.01 0.06 -16.40
CA THR A 521 -29.78 0.55 -17.56
C THR A 521 -29.46 2.01 -17.94
N GLY A 522 -28.47 2.64 -17.28
CA GLY A 522 -28.02 4.01 -17.59
C GLY A 522 -26.76 4.07 -18.46
N ASN A 523 -26.31 5.30 -18.75
CA ASN A 523 -25.08 5.58 -19.50
C ASN A 523 -23.86 5.32 -18.61
N GLY A 524 -23.13 4.23 -18.83
CA GLY A 524 -21.73 4.07 -18.37
C GLY A 524 -20.76 4.59 -19.43
N ASP A 525 -19.45 4.35 -19.28
CA ASP A 525 -18.46 4.77 -20.28
C ASP A 525 -18.64 4.05 -21.64
N LEU A 526 -19.33 2.90 -21.62
CA LEU A 526 -19.59 2.05 -22.77
C LEU A 526 -21.08 1.76 -22.95
N THR A 527 -21.50 1.50 -24.20
CA THR A 527 -22.82 0.91 -24.47
C THR A 527 -22.91 -0.52 -23.94
N ALA A 528 -24.12 -1.04 -23.77
CA ALA A 528 -24.31 -2.43 -23.30
C ALA A 528 -23.60 -3.46 -24.19
N GLU A 529 -23.61 -3.28 -25.51
CA GLU A 529 -22.91 -4.16 -26.45
C GLU A 529 -21.39 -4.06 -26.33
N GLN A 530 -20.85 -2.84 -26.17
CA GLN A 530 -19.42 -2.61 -25.98
C GLN A 530 -18.93 -3.15 -24.63
N ARG A 531 -19.76 -3.07 -23.57
CA ARG A 531 -19.44 -3.61 -22.24
C ARG A 531 -19.25 -5.12 -22.28
N GLU A 532 -20.09 -5.85 -23.02
CA GLU A 532 -19.95 -7.31 -23.17
C GLU A 532 -18.62 -7.73 -23.82
N GLN A 533 -17.99 -6.83 -24.59
CA GLN A 533 -16.71 -7.06 -25.25
C GLN A 533 -15.53 -6.42 -24.48
N ALA A 534 -15.80 -5.66 -23.42
CA ALA A 534 -14.78 -4.96 -22.65
C ALA A 534 -14.02 -5.90 -21.72
N PHE A 535 -12.75 -5.55 -21.44
CA PHE A 535 -11.92 -6.30 -20.49
C PHE A 535 -12.64 -6.42 -19.14
N MET A 536 -12.89 -7.66 -18.70
CA MET A 536 -13.66 -8.01 -17.50
C MET A 536 -15.03 -7.32 -17.39
N LYS A 537 -15.64 -6.93 -18.53
CA LYS A 537 -16.87 -6.14 -18.59
C LYS A 537 -16.81 -4.82 -17.81
N ILE A 538 -15.61 -4.31 -17.58
CA ILE A 538 -15.39 -3.08 -16.82
C ILE A 538 -16.00 -1.90 -17.59
N ASP A 539 -16.74 -1.05 -16.88
CA ASP A 539 -17.37 0.14 -17.46
C ASP A 539 -17.30 1.38 -16.56
N HIS A 540 -16.78 1.23 -15.34
CA HIS A 540 -16.65 2.32 -14.39
C HIS A 540 -15.37 2.19 -13.56
N VAL A 541 -14.84 3.34 -13.14
CA VAL A 541 -13.64 3.44 -12.33
C VAL A 541 -13.83 4.43 -11.17
N ALA A 542 -13.24 4.13 -10.03
CA ALA A 542 -13.24 4.99 -8.85
C ALA A 542 -11.91 4.90 -8.11
N VAL A 543 -11.51 5.93 -7.38
CA VAL A 543 -10.33 5.86 -6.50
C VAL A 543 -10.78 5.67 -5.06
N PHE A 544 -10.26 4.65 -4.40
CA PHE A 544 -10.61 4.33 -3.01
C PHE A 544 -9.98 5.32 -2.03
N LEU A 545 -10.75 5.79 -1.04
CA LEU A 545 -10.22 6.62 0.05
C LEU A 545 -10.15 5.85 1.37
N HIS A 546 -11.28 5.27 1.80
CA HIS A 546 -11.37 4.48 3.02
C HIS A 546 -12.73 3.79 3.16
N ARG A 547 -12.80 2.79 4.04
CA ARG A 547 -14.09 2.31 4.55
C ARG A 547 -14.68 3.35 5.50
N LYS A 548 -15.83 3.91 5.14
CA LYS A 548 -16.51 4.93 5.94
C LYS A 548 -17.17 4.31 7.17
N ASN A 549 -17.96 3.25 6.96
CA ASN A 549 -18.56 2.44 8.03
C ASN A 549 -18.91 1.03 7.53
N ASP A 550 -19.75 0.31 8.27
CA ASP A 550 -20.11 -1.08 7.97
C ASP A 550 -20.81 -1.24 6.60
N SER A 551 -21.48 -0.18 6.13
CA SER A 551 -22.33 -0.19 4.94
C SER A 551 -21.86 0.71 3.80
N LYS A 552 -20.88 1.58 4.08
CA LYS A 552 -20.46 2.66 3.19
C LYS A 552 -18.94 2.74 3.02
N TRP A 553 -18.52 3.11 1.83
CA TRP A 553 -17.13 3.23 1.40
C TRP A 553 -16.93 4.58 0.71
N ALA A 554 -15.90 5.30 1.11
CA ALA A 554 -15.59 6.61 0.54
C ALA A 554 -14.69 6.45 -0.70
N THR A 555 -15.11 7.03 -1.82
CA THR A 555 -14.37 7.03 -3.09
C THR A 555 -14.29 8.42 -3.71
N LEU A 556 -13.29 8.63 -4.58
CA LEU A 556 -13.26 9.72 -5.54
C LEU A 556 -13.74 9.20 -6.90
N GLN A 557 -14.82 9.75 -7.41
CA GLN A 557 -15.40 9.36 -8.71
C GLN A 557 -16.36 10.44 -9.21
N LEU A 558 -16.94 10.22 -10.39
CA LEU A 558 -18.03 11.02 -10.94
C LEU A 558 -19.27 10.15 -11.16
N ASP A 559 -20.44 10.79 -11.25
CA ASP A 559 -21.69 10.17 -11.69
C ASP A 559 -22.37 10.98 -12.80
N ASN A 560 -23.44 10.43 -13.37
CA ASN A 560 -24.22 11.05 -14.46
C ASN A 560 -24.85 12.42 -14.10
N GLY A 561 -24.83 12.82 -12.83
CA GLY A 561 -25.37 14.08 -12.32
C GLY A 561 -24.32 15.07 -11.80
N ILE A 562 -23.01 14.77 -11.96
CA ILE A 562 -21.82 15.50 -11.47
C ILE A 562 -22.17 16.61 -10.46
N SER A 563 -22.41 16.23 -9.22
CA SER A 563 -22.69 17.16 -8.12
C SER A 563 -21.57 17.21 -7.08
N THR A 564 -20.72 16.19 -7.06
CA THR A 564 -19.57 16.05 -6.16
C THR A 564 -18.51 15.18 -6.83
N VAL A 565 -17.33 15.11 -6.23
CA VAL A 565 -16.31 14.10 -6.55
C VAL A 565 -16.11 13.10 -5.41
N PHE A 566 -16.66 13.38 -4.23
CA PHE A 566 -16.57 12.53 -3.04
C PHE A 566 -17.86 11.73 -2.88
N TYR A 567 -17.78 10.40 -2.97
CA TYR A 567 -18.93 9.51 -2.98
C TYR A 567 -18.89 8.48 -1.85
N ASP A 568 -20.06 8.21 -1.27
CA ASP A 568 -20.28 7.13 -0.30
C ASP A 568 -20.94 5.92 -0.98
N ALA A 569 -20.12 5.05 -1.56
CA ALA A 569 -20.52 3.82 -2.21
C ALA A 569 -21.13 2.81 -1.21
N SER A 570 -22.20 2.11 -1.60
CA SER A 570 -22.81 1.05 -0.79
C SER A 570 -22.05 -0.28 -0.90
N ASN A 571 -22.31 -1.22 0.01
CA ASN A 571 -21.79 -2.59 -0.12
C ASN A 571 -22.21 -3.26 -1.45
N GLU A 572 -23.44 -3.03 -1.90
CA GLU A 572 -23.93 -3.54 -3.20
C GLU A 572 -23.13 -2.97 -4.37
N TYR A 573 -22.86 -1.66 -4.35
CA TYR A 573 -22.01 -1.02 -5.35
C TYR A 573 -20.59 -1.61 -5.32
N MET A 574 -19.99 -1.70 -4.14
CA MET A 574 -18.63 -2.22 -3.98
C MET A 574 -18.51 -3.69 -4.39
N SER A 575 -19.56 -4.51 -4.18
CA SER A 575 -19.55 -5.92 -4.57
C SER A 575 -19.41 -6.15 -6.08
N GLN A 576 -19.61 -5.12 -6.90
CA GLN A 576 -19.45 -5.15 -8.35
C GLN A 576 -18.02 -4.79 -8.81
N CYS A 577 -17.11 -4.51 -7.86
CA CYS A 577 -15.69 -4.31 -8.17
C CYS A 577 -15.07 -5.64 -8.56
N VAL A 578 -14.56 -5.72 -9.79
CA VAL A 578 -13.97 -6.96 -10.34
C VAL A 578 -12.45 -6.92 -10.32
N LEU A 579 -11.85 -5.73 -10.23
CA LEU A 579 -10.41 -5.53 -10.23
C LEU A 579 -10.04 -4.27 -9.45
N ALA A 580 -8.94 -4.29 -8.73
CA ALA A 580 -8.29 -3.09 -8.19
C ALA A 580 -6.88 -2.96 -8.77
N ALA A 581 -6.36 -1.75 -8.84
CA ALA A 581 -4.99 -1.46 -9.19
C ALA A 581 -4.35 -0.51 -8.20
N ARG A 582 -3.08 -0.78 -7.92
CA ARG A 582 -2.24 0.06 -7.09
C ARG A 582 -1.09 0.56 -7.95
N PHE A 583 -1.21 1.80 -8.40
CA PHE A 583 -0.13 2.46 -9.13
C PHE A 583 0.94 2.96 -8.15
N PRO A 584 2.23 2.82 -8.50
CA PRO A 584 3.32 3.34 -7.69
C PRO A 584 3.37 4.86 -7.82
N TYR A 585 3.16 5.56 -6.72
CA TYR A 585 3.39 6.99 -6.63
C TYR A 585 4.60 7.30 -5.75
N ALA A 586 5.10 8.54 -5.82
CA ALA A 586 6.22 8.96 -5.00
C ALA A 586 5.89 8.86 -3.50
N ASN A 587 6.86 8.37 -2.73
CA ASN A 587 6.81 8.44 -1.28
C ASN A 587 7.16 9.88 -0.86
N VAL A 588 6.16 10.64 -0.40
CA VAL A 588 6.33 12.05 -0.04
C VAL A 588 5.83 12.30 1.37
N GLU A 589 6.48 13.27 2.02
CA GLU A 589 5.96 13.79 3.27
C GLU A 589 4.56 14.37 3.08
N SER A 590 3.79 14.28 4.16
CA SER A 590 2.45 14.85 4.20
C SER A 590 2.46 16.35 3.97
N LEU A 591 1.37 16.82 3.36
CA LEU A 591 1.09 18.24 3.21
C LEU A 591 0.81 18.95 4.52
N TYR A 592 0.37 18.21 5.53
CA TYR A 592 -0.24 18.75 6.73
C TYR A 592 0.51 18.36 7.99
N ARG A 593 0.54 19.30 8.94
CA ARG A 593 1.06 19.05 10.29
C ARG A 593 0.09 18.14 11.04
N GLN A 594 0.62 17.26 11.88
CA GLN A 594 -0.17 16.36 12.75
C GLN A 594 -0.43 17.02 14.11
N ASP A 595 -0.87 18.27 14.05
CA ASP A 595 -1.27 19.01 15.23
C ASP A 595 -2.73 18.70 15.51
N ASN A 596 -3.06 18.31 16.75
CA ASN A 596 -4.46 18.17 17.13
C ASN A 596 -5.10 19.56 17.14
N LEU A 597 -6.12 19.75 16.32
CA LEU A 597 -6.87 20.99 16.25
C LEU A 597 -7.83 21.16 17.42
N VAL A 598 -8.19 20.09 18.14
CA VAL A 598 -9.10 20.18 19.31
C VAL A 598 -8.32 20.56 20.57
N ILE A 599 -8.73 21.65 21.23
CA ILE A 599 -8.04 22.16 22.43
C ILE A 599 -8.35 21.32 23.67
N ASP A 600 -9.62 21.00 23.88
CA ASP A 600 -10.20 20.34 25.06
C ASP A 600 -10.68 18.91 24.76
N GLY A 601 -9.98 18.23 23.85
CA GLY A 601 -10.35 16.91 23.36
C GLY A 601 -10.24 15.79 24.39
N ASP A 602 -9.51 15.99 25.50
CA ASP A 602 -9.42 15.05 26.64
C ASP A 602 -10.60 15.13 27.61
N VAL A 603 -11.48 16.14 27.48
CA VAL A 603 -12.58 16.33 28.43
C VAL A 603 -13.74 15.40 28.07
N PRO A 604 -14.10 14.42 28.94
CA PRO A 604 -15.20 13.52 28.64
C PRO A 604 -16.54 14.24 28.63
N THR A 605 -17.34 13.98 27.60
CA THR A 605 -18.68 14.55 27.42
C THR A 605 -19.71 13.44 27.18
N SER A 606 -20.96 13.71 27.58
CA SER A 606 -22.05 12.75 27.46
C SER A 606 -23.41 13.46 27.44
N THR A 607 -24.36 12.87 26.72
CA THR A 607 -25.77 13.28 26.69
C THR A 607 -26.67 12.07 26.89
N THR A 608 -27.86 12.29 27.43
CA THR A 608 -28.92 11.28 27.62
C THR A 608 -30.28 11.74 27.13
N THR A 609 -30.51 13.05 27.02
CA THR A 609 -31.80 13.66 26.63
C THR A 609 -31.71 14.53 25.38
N THR A 610 -30.50 14.76 24.84
CA THR A 610 -30.28 15.61 23.67
C THR A 610 -29.40 14.92 22.63
N SER A 611 -29.40 15.44 21.40
CA SER A 611 -28.54 14.92 20.34
C SER A 611 -27.09 15.40 20.43
N THR A 612 -26.77 16.53 21.07
CA THR A 612 -25.38 17.03 21.15
C THR A 612 -24.65 16.40 22.31
N ILE A 613 -23.56 15.67 22.03
CA ILE A 613 -22.74 15.01 23.05
C ILE A 613 -21.76 16.02 23.65
N GLY A 614 -21.06 16.77 22.81
CA GLY A 614 -20.03 17.72 23.22
C GLY A 614 -19.77 18.78 22.16
N SER A 615 -19.31 19.95 22.61
CA SER A 615 -18.97 21.09 21.76
C SER A 615 -17.53 21.52 22.03
N TYR A 616 -16.65 21.32 21.07
CA TYR A 616 -15.20 21.46 21.24
C TYR A 616 -14.65 22.68 20.52
N LYS A 617 -13.69 23.36 21.15
CA LYS A 617 -13.03 24.52 20.54
C LYS A 617 -11.81 24.07 19.75
N LEU A 618 -11.61 24.70 18.59
CA LEU A 618 -10.47 24.46 17.73
C LEU A 618 -9.36 25.50 17.95
N SER A 619 -8.10 25.05 17.86
CA SER A 619 -6.92 25.90 17.87
C SER A 619 -6.81 26.74 16.60
N GLU A 620 -7.28 26.20 15.48
CA GLU A 620 -7.44 26.89 14.20
C GLU A 620 -8.80 26.59 13.57
N PRO A 621 -9.42 27.54 12.85
CA PRO A 621 -10.67 27.28 12.16
C PRO A 621 -10.54 26.27 11.01
N LEU A 622 -11.63 25.54 10.74
CA LEU A 622 -11.69 24.68 9.55
C LEU A 622 -11.71 25.53 8.27
N LYS A 623 -10.97 25.05 7.28
CA LYS A 623 -10.80 25.66 5.96
C LYS A 623 -11.58 24.88 4.91
N LYS A 624 -12.37 25.59 4.09
CA LYS A 624 -13.17 24.99 3.00
C LYS A 624 -12.34 24.12 2.07
N GLY A 625 -12.88 22.95 1.80
CA GLY A 625 -12.38 21.91 0.92
C GLY A 625 -11.09 21.24 1.40
N ARG A 626 -10.60 21.53 2.61
CA ARG A 626 -9.59 20.70 3.26
C ARG A 626 -10.22 19.41 3.76
N TYR A 627 -9.39 18.38 3.82
CA TYR A 627 -9.75 17.06 4.30
C TYR A 627 -9.31 16.91 5.74
N TYR A 628 -10.15 16.33 6.59
CA TYR A 628 -9.89 16.16 8.01
C TYR A 628 -10.20 14.73 8.45
N THR A 629 -9.50 14.29 9.48
CA THR A 629 -9.78 13.05 10.20
C THR A 629 -10.03 13.38 11.65
N MET A 630 -11.25 13.09 12.12
CA MET A 630 -11.59 13.13 13.53
C MET A 630 -11.44 11.74 14.14
N VAL A 631 -10.63 11.63 15.19
CA VAL A 631 -10.45 10.42 15.97
C VAL A 631 -11.30 10.55 17.23
N VAL A 632 -12.18 9.58 17.49
CA VAL A 632 -13.14 9.63 18.60
C VAL A 632 -13.08 8.32 19.37
N ASP A 633 -12.84 8.39 20.67
CA ASP A 633 -13.15 7.30 21.60
C ASP A 633 -14.49 7.62 22.27
N GLY A 634 -15.51 6.83 21.97
CA GLY A 634 -16.86 7.12 22.40
C GLY A 634 -17.85 6.07 21.92
N GLN A 635 -19.07 6.16 22.43
CA GLN A 635 -20.15 5.24 22.07
C GLN A 635 -21.46 6.00 21.85
N ILE A 636 -22.25 5.48 20.93
CA ILE A 636 -23.64 5.86 20.74
C ILE A 636 -24.50 4.76 21.34
N ASN A 637 -25.28 5.10 22.37
CA ASN A 637 -26.17 4.16 23.07
C ASN A 637 -27.57 4.16 22.46
N THR A 638 -27.95 5.24 21.76
CA THR A 638 -29.18 5.28 20.98
C THR A 638 -29.19 4.19 19.92
N ASN A 639 -30.23 3.36 19.92
CA ASN A 639 -30.38 2.28 18.96
C ASN A 639 -30.37 2.82 17.51
N ASN A 640 -29.58 2.20 16.64
CA ASN A 640 -29.30 2.67 15.27
C ASN A 640 -28.75 4.10 15.19
N GLY A 641 -28.28 4.65 16.30
CA GLY A 641 -27.68 5.97 16.34
C GLY A 641 -26.25 5.94 15.81
N TYR A 642 -25.80 7.07 15.27
CA TYR A 642 -24.49 7.23 14.66
C TYR A 642 -23.90 8.62 14.93
N PHE A 643 -22.58 8.76 14.84
CA PHE A 643 -21.94 10.06 15.02
C PHE A 643 -22.28 11.04 13.88
N ILE A 644 -22.55 12.29 14.25
CA ILE A 644 -22.63 13.43 13.34
C ILE A 644 -21.64 14.49 13.83
N ILE A 645 -20.89 15.08 12.90
CA ILE A 645 -20.03 16.23 13.17
C ILE A 645 -20.69 17.46 12.54
N GLN A 646 -20.87 18.51 13.33
CA GLN A 646 -21.56 19.72 12.90
C GLN A 646 -20.75 20.97 13.20
N THR A 647 -20.97 22.03 12.42
CA THR A 647 -20.46 23.37 12.72
C THR A 647 -21.09 23.93 13.99
N ARG A 648 -20.61 25.09 14.44
CA ARG A 648 -21.23 25.88 15.51
C ARG A 648 -22.71 26.19 15.24
N THR A 649 -23.07 26.38 13.97
CA THR A 649 -24.41 26.68 13.47
C THR A 649 -25.26 25.43 13.19
N TYR A 650 -24.79 24.25 13.63
CA TYR A 650 -25.45 22.94 13.44
C TYR A 650 -25.56 22.47 11.98
N GLN A 651 -24.77 23.03 11.07
CA GLN A 651 -24.65 22.48 9.72
C GLN A 651 -23.86 21.17 9.77
N THR A 652 -24.42 20.10 9.20
CA THR A 652 -23.78 18.78 9.17
C THR A 652 -22.60 18.78 8.23
N ILE A 653 -21.40 18.56 8.79
CA ILE A 653 -20.14 18.41 8.05
C ILE A 653 -19.96 16.94 7.66
N TYR A 654 -20.20 16.05 8.61
CA TYR A 654 -20.06 14.61 8.43
C TYR A 654 -21.19 13.89 9.14
N SER A 655 -21.66 12.83 8.51
CA SER A 655 -22.62 11.90 9.08
C SER A 655 -22.14 10.49 8.85
N ASP A 656 -22.09 9.71 9.93
CA ASP A 656 -21.81 8.28 9.88
C ASP A 656 -23.07 7.43 9.60
N LEU A 657 -24.01 8.00 8.84
CA LEU A 657 -25.23 7.30 8.43
C LEU A 657 -24.87 6.00 7.70
N GLY A 658 -25.57 4.92 8.06
CA GLY A 658 -25.28 3.57 7.57
C GLY A 658 -24.42 2.74 8.51
N LYS A 659 -24.01 3.28 9.67
CA LYS A 659 -23.47 2.47 10.77
C LYS A 659 -24.54 1.48 11.27
N ILE A 660 -24.19 0.20 11.34
CA ILE A 660 -25.10 -0.87 11.78
C ILE A 660 -24.60 -1.51 13.08
N LEU A 661 -23.29 -1.71 13.19
CA LEU A 661 -22.70 -2.28 14.41
C LEU A 661 -22.49 -1.19 15.48
N PRO A 662 -22.41 -1.53 16.76
CA PRO A 662 -21.99 -0.58 17.79
C PRO A 662 -20.57 -0.04 17.54
N TYR A 663 -20.27 1.15 18.05
CA TYR A 663 -18.89 1.67 18.09
C TYR A 663 -18.09 0.90 19.16
N GLN A 664 -16.95 0.36 18.76
CA GLN A 664 -16.04 -0.40 19.63
C GLN A 664 -14.66 0.26 19.60
N GLY A 665 -14.22 0.79 20.74
CA GLY A 665 -12.94 1.50 20.86
C GLY A 665 -12.89 2.80 20.05
N VAL A 666 -11.72 3.05 19.45
CA VAL A 666 -11.40 4.30 18.76
C VAL A 666 -11.88 4.26 17.30
N THR A 667 -12.69 5.25 16.93
CA THR A 667 -13.27 5.41 15.59
C THR A 667 -12.62 6.57 14.86
N GLU A 668 -12.38 6.40 13.56
CA GLU A 668 -11.86 7.45 12.67
C GLU A 668 -12.95 7.92 11.71
N LEU A 669 -13.30 9.19 11.77
CA LEU A 669 -14.33 9.83 10.96
C LEU A 669 -13.64 10.81 10.01
N ARG A 670 -13.59 10.47 8.73
CA ARG A 670 -12.86 11.25 7.72
C ARG A 670 -13.82 12.00 6.81
N PHE A 671 -13.56 13.27 6.59
CA PHE A 671 -14.47 14.14 5.85
C PHE A 671 -13.75 15.32 5.21
N GLN A 672 -14.32 15.80 4.11
CA GLN A 672 -13.99 17.11 3.58
C GLN A 672 -14.86 18.16 4.27
N TYR A 673 -14.31 19.33 4.58
CA TYR A 673 -15.10 20.46 5.08
C TYR A 673 -15.71 21.26 3.92
N PRO A 674 -17.05 21.26 3.71
CA PRO A 674 -17.62 21.80 2.47
C PRO A 674 -17.99 23.29 2.53
N PHE A 675 -18.04 23.88 3.73
CA PHE A 675 -18.63 25.18 3.96
C PHE A 675 -17.64 26.34 3.82
N ASP A 676 -18.12 27.49 3.34
CA ASP A 676 -17.39 28.77 3.37
C ASP A 676 -17.36 29.39 4.78
N GLU A 677 -18.20 28.89 5.69
CA GLU A 677 -18.20 29.30 7.10
C GLU A 677 -16.82 29.01 7.72
N VAL A 678 -16.24 30.00 8.39
CA VAL A 678 -15.04 29.80 9.20
C VAL A 678 -15.51 29.37 10.59
N THR A 679 -15.44 28.07 10.89
CA THR A 679 -15.83 27.53 12.20
C THR A 679 -14.61 27.22 13.07
N ASP A 680 -14.54 27.84 14.25
CA ASP A 680 -13.55 27.57 15.31
C ASP A 680 -14.12 26.63 16.40
N LYS A 681 -15.33 26.11 16.19
CA LYS A 681 -16.02 25.21 17.11
C LYS A 681 -16.69 24.08 16.35
N LEU A 682 -16.68 22.88 16.92
CA LEU A 682 -17.38 21.71 16.38
C LEU A 682 -18.27 21.08 17.42
N ASN A 683 -19.43 20.60 16.96
CA ASN A 683 -20.33 19.79 17.77
C ASN A 683 -20.21 18.33 17.32
N ILE A 684 -19.98 17.43 18.28
CA ILE A 684 -20.21 15.99 18.07
C ILE A 684 -21.61 15.69 18.57
N SER A 685 -22.45 15.16 17.69
CA SER A 685 -23.85 14.89 17.93
C SER A 685 -24.21 13.45 17.54
N ILE A 686 -25.42 13.04 17.93
CA ILE A 686 -26.03 11.74 17.67
C ILE A 686 -27.03 11.93 16.54
N GLY A 687 -26.79 11.31 15.40
CA GLY A 687 -27.77 11.07 14.35
C GLY A 687 -28.57 9.80 14.61
N ALA A 688 -29.78 9.73 14.07
CA ALA A 688 -30.61 8.53 14.14
C ALA A 688 -31.61 8.49 12.97
N PRO A 689 -32.16 7.31 12.62
CA PRO A 689 -33.22 7.17 11.63
C PRO A 689 -34.48 7.97 11.97
N GLY A 690 -35.32 8.20 10.96
CA GLY A 690 -36.65 8.79 11.16
C GLY A 690 -37.49 7.93 12.12
N GLY A 691 -38.21 8.58 13.04
CA GLY A 691 -39.02 7.89 14.05
C GLY A 691 -38.28 7.54 15.35
N THR A 692 -36.96 7.73 15.43
CA THR A 692 -36.24 7.66 16.71
C THR A 692 -36.62 8.85 17.61
N PRO A 693 -36.91 8.64 18.92
CA PRO A 693 -37.19 9.72 19.86
C PRO A 693 -36.15 10.85 19.83
N ALA A 694 -36.59 12.06 20.19
CA ALA A 694 -35.72 13.24 20.26
C ALA A 694 -34.62 13.08 21.33
N GLU A 695 -34.94 12.34 22.39
CA GLU A 695 -34.01 12.00 23.46
C GLU A 695 -33.02 10.94 22.97
N ARG A 696 -31.73 11.29 23.04
CA ARG A 696 -30.63 10.47 22.53
C ARG A 696 -29.54 10.36 23.57
N SER A 697 -28.84 9.22 23.56
CA SER A 697 -27.79 8.91 24.52
C SER A 697 -26.50 8.48 23.83
N GLY A 698 -25.39 9.06 24.30
CA GLY A 698 -24.05 8.76 23.81
C GLY A 698 -23.00 9.51 24.63
N ASN A 699 -21.75 9.09 24.49
CA ASN A 699 -20.61 9.68 25.18
C ASN A 699 -19.39 9.74 24.25
N VAL A 700 -18.54 10.72 24.52
CA VAL A 700 -17.19 10.85 23.96
C VAL A 700 -16.24 10.97 25.14
N ASN A 701 -15.35 10.01 25.29
CA ASN A 701 -14.36 10.00 26.38
C ASN A 701 -13.20 10.93 26.02
N TRP A 702 -12.73 10.88 24.78
CA TRP A 702 -11.82 11.85 24.21
C TRP A 702 -11.96 11.91 22.69
N CYS A 703 -11.52 13.01 22.08
CA CYS A 703 -11.41 13.15 20.64
C CYS A 703 -10.21 14.00 20.21
N ALA A 704 -9.80 13.82 18.96
CA ALA A 704 -8.78 14.62 18.31
C ALA A 704 -9.19 14.88 16.86
N LEU A 705 -8.71 15.97 16.27
CA LEU A 705 -8.98 16.34 14.90
C LEU A 705 -7.67 16.72 14.21
N TYR A 706 -7.44 16.14 13.04
CA TYR A 706 -6.24 16.37 12.25
C TYR A 706 -6.62 16.79 10.83
N GLU A 707 -5.79 17.63 10.22
CA GLU A 707 -5.86 17.90 8.78
C GLU A 707 -5.17 16.74 8.03
N GLY A 708 -5.83 16.22 6.99
CA GLY A 708 -5.36 15.06 6.21
C GLY A 708 -5.64 13.70 6.86
N TYR A 709 -4.80 12.72 6.53
CA TYR A 709 -4.85 11.38 7.12
C TYR A 709 -4.06 11.37 8.43
N VAL A 710 -4.61 10.73 9.47
CA VAL A 710 -3.89 10.51 10.72
C VAL A 710 -2.69 9.61 10.46
N ARG A 711 -1.51 10.06 10.87
CA ARG A 711 -0.25 9.29 10.80
C ARG A 711 0.13 8.70 12.15
N ASP A 712 -0.13 9.45 13.20
CA ASP A 712 0.06 9.01 14.57
C ASP A 712 -1.22 9.31 15.33
N LYS A 713 -1.78 8.27 15.97
CA LYS A 713 -2.80 8.49 16.98
C LYS A 713 -2.08 9.02 18.19
N LYS A 714 -1.72 10.31 18.16
CA LYS A 714 -1.51 11.07 19.38
C LYS A 714 -2.84 11.07 20.08
N PHE A 715 -3.05 10.05 20.90
CA PHE A 715 -4.10 10.06 21.90
C PHE A 715 -3.95 11.40 22.61
N TYR A 716 -5.06 12.09 22.88
CA TYR A 716 -5.05 13.09 23.95
C TYR A 716 -4.97 12.33 25.30
N ASN A 717 -3.92 11.52 25.43
CA ASN A 717 -3.38 11.07 26.68
C ASN A 717 -2.32 12.13 26.97
N LYS A 718 -2.67 13.16 27.73
CA LYS A 718 -1.63 13.77 28.60
C LYS A 718 -0.93 12.58 29.23
N GLY A 719 0.37 12.42 28.96
CA GLY A 719 1.08 11.16 29.15
C GLY A 719 0.62 10.49 30.43
N SER A 720 -0.01 9.31 30.27
CA SER A 720 -0.57 8.45 31.31
C SER A 720 0.12 8.64 32.68
N GLN A 721 -0.35 9.62 33.46
CA GLN A 721 -0.60 9.33 34.85
C GLN A 721 -1.97 8.66 34.84
N THR A 722 -1.99 7.47 35.43
CA THR A 722 -3.08 6.51 35.42
C THR A 722 -4.39 7.10 35.96
N ASP A 723 -5.13 7.86 35.15
CA ASP A 723 -6.46 8.33 35.51
C ASP A 723 -7.48 7.35 34.98
N ILE A 724 -7.53 6.19 35.64
CA ILE A 724 -8.62 5.24 35.49
C ILE A 724 -9.91 6.03 35.73
N THR A 725 -10.74 6.16 34.70
CA THR A 725 -12.10 6.64 34.89
C THR A 725 -12.82 5.63 35.79
N LYS A 726 -13.14 6.03 37.02
CA LYS A 726 -13.74 5.17 38.04
C LYS A 726 -15.23 5.43 38.12
N ASN A 727 -16.02 4.38 38.30
CA ASN A 727 -17.38 4.54 38.81
C ASN A 727 -17.29 4.83 40.31
N PHE A 728 -18.07 5.77 40.84
CA PHE A 728 -18.25 5.82 42.29
C PHE A 728 -19.21 4.71 42.73
N SER A 729 -19.06 4.22 43.96
CA SER A 729 -19.91 3.16 44.51
C SER A 729 -21.31 3.73 44.74
N LEU A 730 -22.18 3.60 43.74
CA LEU A 730 -23.56 4.04 43.80
C LEU A 730 -24.30 3.27 44.91
N ASP A 731 -25.14 3.97 45.66
CA ASP A 731 -26.00 3.36 46.68
C ASP A 731 -26.86 2.25 46.03
N PRO A 732 -26.72 0.98 46.46
CA PRO A 732 -27.46 -0.13 45.88
C PRO A 732 -28.99 0.04 45.92
N THR A 733 -29.51 0.84 46.86
CA THR A 733 -30.95 1.11 46.97
C THR A 733 -31.48 1.99 45.84
N LEU A 734 -30.60 2.73 45.16
CA LEU A 734 -30.96 3.59 44.03
C LEU A 734 -30.97 2.85 42.70
N VAL A 735 -30.18 1.79 42.56
CA VAL A 735 -30.02 1.03 41.31
C VAL A 735 -31.36 0.56 40.72
N PRO A 736 -32.30 -0.02 41.49
CA PRO A 736 -33.59 -0.46 40.94
C PRO A 736 -34.48 0.69 40.44
N ASP A 737 -34.28 1.89 41.00
CA ASP A 737 -35.04 3.09 40.69
C ASP A 737 -34.48 3.87 39.50
N LEU A 738 -33.31 3.50 38.96
CA LEU A 738 -32.78 4.15 37.77
C LEU A 738 -33.66 3.82 36.55
N GLU A 739 -33.94 4.84 35.72
CA GLU A 739 -34.65 4.62 34.46
C GLU A 739 -33.73 3.89 33.47
N THR A 740 -34.03 2.63 33.20
CA THR A 740 -33.20 1.77 32.33
C THR A 740 -33.26 2.13 30.85
N ASN A 741 -34.21 2.98 30.45
CA ASN A 741 -34.29 3.52 29.08
C ASN A 741 -33.18 4.54 28.80
N TYR A 742 -32.50 5.02 29.84
CA TYR A 742 -31.34 5.91 29.79
C TYR A 742 -30.17 5.22 30.50
N VAL A 743 -28.96 5.23 29.94
CA VAL A 743 -27.82 4.59 30.61
C VAL A 743 -27.36 5.51 31.75
N PRO A 744 -27.51 5.13 33.03
CA PRO A 744 -27.00 5.93 34.14
C PRO A 744 -25.48 6.03 34.04
N TYR A 745 -24.97 7.26 34.05
CA TYR A 745 -23.54 7.55 33.99
C TYR A 745 -23.13 8.15 35.32
N TYR A 746 -22.10 7.63 35.97
CA TYR A 746 -21.68 8.09 37.32
C TYR A 746 -20.18 7.90 37.54
N LYS A 747 -19.40 8.54 36.67
CA LYS A 747 -17.96 8.36 36.57
C LYS A 747 -17.21 9.59 37.08
N TYR A 748 -15.98 9.35 37.55
CA TYR A 748 -15.04 10.40 37.91
C TYR A 748 -13.61 10.01 37.52
N SER A 749 -12.74 11.00 37.41
CA SER A 749 -11.29 10.85 37.19
C SER A 749 -10.52 11.86 38.06
N ILE A 750 -9.21 11.68 38.23
CA ILE A 750 -8.39 12.48 39.15
C ILE A 750 -7.11 12.95 38.46
N ASP A 751 -7.09 14.16 37.89
CA ASP A 751 -5.86 14.73 37.33
C ASP A 751 -5.16 15.59 38.39
N GLY A 752 -4.11 15.02 38.98
CA GLY A 752 -3.31 15.65 40.04
C GLY A 752 -4.16 16.03 41.26
N ASN A 753 -4.33 17.33 41.48
CA ASN A 753 -5.10 17.89 42.60
C ASN A 753 -6.57 18.18 42.22
N LYS A 754 -7.04 17.74 41.06
CA LYS A 754 -8.41 17.97 40.60
C LYS A 754 -9.15 16.64 40.43
N LEU A 755 -10.36 16.56 40.96
CA LEU A 755 -11.27 15.46 40.75
C LEU A 755 -12.37 15.92 39.78
N PHE A 756 -12.44 15.28 38.61
CA PHE A 756 -13.42 15.54 37.57
C PHE A 756 -14.58 14.58 37.76
N VAL A 757 -15.80 15.10 37.78
CA VAL A 757 -17.02 14.31 37.89
C VAL A 757 -17.88 14.52 36.68
N ASN A 758 -18.41 13.42 36.18
CA ASN A 758 -19.46 13.44 35.19
C ASN A 758 -20.49 12.37 35.58
N PHE A 759 -21.69 12.82 35.93
CA PHE A 759 -22.80 11.91 36.14
C PHE A 759 -24.11 12.44 35.58
N SER A 760 -24.89 11.50 35.07
CA SER A 760 -26.26 11.63 34.58
C SER A 760 -27.05 10.49 35.19
N LEU A 761 -27.83 10.80 36.23
CA LEU A 761 -28.62 9.82 36.98
C LEU A 761 -30.12 10.11 36.83
N PRO A 762 -30.82 9.33 35.97
CA PRO A 762 -32.26 9.40 35.79
C PRO A 762 -32.98 8.46 36.78
N PHE A 763 -33.96 8.97 37.53
CA PHE A 763 -34.75 8.21 38.51
C PHE A 763 -36.22 8.07 38.08
N LYS A 764 -36.81 6.89 38.27
CA LYS A 764 -38.23 6.60 38.04
C LYS A 764 -39.12 7.32 39.06
N THR A 765 -38.63 7.48 40.29
CA THR A 765 -39.37 8.14 41.37
C THR A 765 -38.91 9.57 41.60
N LEU A 766 -39.88 10.44 41.93
CA LEU A 766 -39.59 11.81 42.36
C LEU A 766 -38.87 11.80 43.71
N ARG A 767 -37.78 12.57 43.77
CA ARG A 767 -36.94 12.78 44.95
C ARG A 767 -37.26 14.13 45.56
N THR A 768 -37.35 14.19 46.88
CA THR A 768 -37.54 15.44 47.64
C THR A 768 -36.34 15.61 48.57
N GLY A 769 -35.77 16.82 48.60
CA GLY A 769 -34.64 17.12 49.47
C GLY A 769 -33.31 16.53 48.96
N SER A 770 -32.35 16.43 49.88
CA SER A 770 -31.00 15.95 49.57
C SER A 770 -30.98 14.44 49.36
N LEU A 771 -30.20 13.98 48.38
CA LEU A 771 -30.02 12.56 48.07
C LEU A 771 -28.55 12.18 48.14
N VAL A 772 -28.22 11.16 48.93
CA VAL A 772 -26.91 10.51 48.89
C VAL A 772 -26.88 9.59 47.68
N LEU A 773 -25.94 9.81 46.79
CA LEU A 773 -25.79 9.01 45.57
C LEU A 773 -24.91 7.79 45.80
N GLY A 774 -23.86 7.93 46.62
CA GLY A 774 -22.85 6.89 46.77
C GLY A 774 -21.57 7.42 47.39
N ASN A 775 -20.45 6.71 47.18
CA ASN A 775 -19.16 7.08 47.75
C ASN A 775 -17.99 6.84 46.78
N ILE A 776 -16.99 7.75 46.78
CA ILE A 776 -15.74 7.63 45.99
C ILE A 776 -14.57 7.02 46.77
N GLY A 777 -14.77 6.65 48.02
CA GLY A 777 -13.81 5.95 48.87
C GLY A 777 -12.55 6.77 49.13
N ASN A 778 -11.38 6.14 48.95
CA ASN A 778 -10.06 6.73 49.21
C ASN A 778 -9.71 7.89 48.27
N ASP A 779 -10.52 8.12 47.24
CA ASP A 779 -10.35 9.21 46.28
C ASP A 779 -11.03 10.52 46.74
N ALA A 780 -11.56 10.56 47.97
CA ALA A 780 -12.16 11.73 48.58
C ALA A 780 -11.25 12.98 48.54
N PRO A 781 -11.83 14.20 48.39
CA PRO A 781 -11.13 15.45 48.64
C PRO A 781 -10.83 15.62 50.13
N ASN A 782 -9.78 16.37 50.50
CA ASN A 782 -9.46 16.61 51.91
C ASN A 782 -10.50 17.49 52.63
N SER A 783 -11.26 18.27 51.86
CA SER A 783 -12.32 19.16 52.34
C SER A 783 -13.60 18.96 51.54
N THR A 784 -14.76 19.35 52.10
CA THR A 784 -16.03 19.24 51.39
C THR A 784 -16.06 20.20 50.20
N GLN A 785 -16.24 19.64 49.01
CA GLN A 785 -16.30 20.37 47.76
C GLN A 785 -17.72 20.37 47.20
N ARG A 786 -18.07 21.43 46.46
CA ARG A 786 -19.40 21.60 45.85
C ARG A 786 -19.30 22.08 44.42
N ILE A 787 -20.11 21.49 43.54
CA ILE A 787 -20.28 21.91 42.14
C ILE A 787 -21.75 22.24 41.92
N PRO A 788 -22.08 23.35 41.25
CA PRO A 788 -23.45 23.60 40.81
C PRO A 788 -23.97 22.43 39.95
N VAL A 789 -25.21 22.02 40.17
CA VAL A 789 -25.89 21.02 39.34
C VAL A 789 -27.23 21.53 38.87
N ASN A 790 -27.59 21.12 37.65
CA ASN A 790 -28.93 21.29 37.13
C ASN A 790 -29.72 20.01 37.38
N LEU A 791 -30.83 20.15 38.08
CA LEU A 791 -31.78 19.08 38.32
C LEU A 791 -33.02 19.33 37.46
N ASN A 792 -33.68 18.27 36.98
CA ASN A 792 -35.00 18.41 36.38
C ASN A 792 -36.07 18.09 37.42
N GLY A 793 -36.96 19.05 37.62
CA GLY A 793 -38.07 18.99 38.56
C GLY A 793 -39.19 18.03 38.13
N ALA A 794 -40.24 17.92 38.96
CA ALA A 794 -41.38 17.04 38.71
C ALA A 794 -42.13 17.30 37.39
N SER A 795 -42.04 18.51 36.85
CA SER A 795 -42.68 18.98 35.61
C SER A 795 -41.65 19.43 34.56
N ASP A 796 -40.44 18.84 34.58
CA ASP A 796 -39.32 19.17 33.68
C ASP A 796 -38.83 20.62 33.77
N VAL A 797 -39.20 21.32 34.84
CA VAL A 797 -38.69 22.65 35.18
C VAL A 797 -37.28 22.51 35.75
N GLY A 798 -36.34 23.33 35.28
CA GLY A 798 -34.98 23.37 35.82
C GLY A 798 -34.96 23.78 37.29
N VAL A 799 -34.28 22.99 38.11
CA VAL A 799 -34.10 23.21 39.55
C VAL A 799 -32.61 23.27 39.84
N ASN A 800 -32.19 24.32 40.54
CA ASN A 800 -30.79 24.48 40.89
C ASN A 800 -30.45 23.70 42.17
N GLY A 801 -29.31 23.03 42.17
CA GLY A 801 -28.75 22.40 43.36
C GLY A 801 -27.23 22.43 43.35
N VAL A 802 -26.65 21.70 44.29
CA VAL A 802 -25.22 21.40 44.31
C VAL A 802 -24.98 19.91 44.41
N LEU A 803 -24.01 19.42 43.65
CA LEU A 803 -23.31 18.19 43.96
C LEU A 803 -22.33 18.51 45.08
N GLN A 804 -22.40 17.75 46.16
CA GLN A 804 -21.45 17.79 47.24
C GLN A 804 -20.63 16.51 47.28
N ILE A 805 -19.32 16.63 47.43
CA ILE A 805 -18.43 15.53 47.76
C ILE A 805 -17.73 15.92 49.06
N ASN A 806 -18.06 15.22 50.14
CA ASN A 806 -17.46 15.53 51.44
C ASN A 806 -16.10 14.86 51.62
N SER A 807 -15.41 15.18 52.70
CA SER A 807 -14.08 14.64 53.00
C SER A 807 -14.06 13.14 53.32
N SER A 808 -15.22 12.52 53.56
CA SER A 808 -15.36 11.06 53.69
C SER A 808 -15.74 10.37 52.37
N GLY A 809 -15.69 11.10 51.25
CA GLY A 809 -15.98 10.59 49.90
C GLY A 809 -17.46 10.43 49.57
N VAL A 810 -18.38 10.84 50.45
CA VAL A 810 -19.82 10.74 50.22
C VAL A 810 -20.22 11.75 49.15
N VAL A 811 -20.85 11.24 48.09
CA VAL A 811 -21.37 12.02 46.97
C VAL A 811 -22.87 12.25 47.21
N SER A 812 -23.31 13.50 47.20
CA SER A 812 -24.72 13.86 47.46
C SER A 812 -25.19 14.99 46.58
N ILE A 813 -26.46 14.97 46.22
CA ILE A 813 -27.16 16.10 45.61
C ILE A 813 -27.90 16.84 46.71
N ILE A 814 -27.76 18.15 46.73
CA ILE A 814 -28.45 19.04 47.66
C ILE A 814 -29.17 20.11 46.83
N PRO A 815 -30.49 20.03 46.65
CA PRO A 815 -31.24 21.12 46.01
C PRO A 815 -31.18 22.37 46.90
N TYR A 816 -31.16 23.57 46.31
CA TYR A 816 -31.16 24.81 47.11
C TYR A 816 -32.46 24.99 47.90
N ASN A 817 -33.56 24.39 47.42
CA ASN A 817 -34.82 24.32 48.13
C ASN A 817 -35.18 22.85 48.40
N ASN A 818 -35.17 22.47 49.67
CA ASN A 818 -35.42 21.10 50.13
C ASN A 818 -36.87 20.62 49.93
N THR A 819 -37.81 21.50 49.59
CA THR A 819 -39.20 21.12 49.29
C THR A 819 -39.43 20.81 47.82
N VAL A 820 -38.43 21.03 46.94
CA VAL A 820 -38.57 20.81 45.50
C VAL A 820 -38.42 19.33 45.16
N GLN A 821 -39.33 18.85 44.32
CA GLN A 821 -39.29 17.51 43.77
C GLN A 821 -38.50 17.48 42.47
N TRP A 822 -37.61 16.50 42.32
CA TRP A 822 -36.73 16.33 41.16
C TRP A 822 -36.57 14.85 40.80
N ARG A 823 -36.23 14.55 39.54
CA ARG A 823 -36.13 13.17 39.00
C ARG A 823 -34.85 12.91 38.20
N TYR A 824 -34.20 13.95 37.69
CA TYR A 824 -32.93 13.84 36.98
C TYR A 824 -31.89 14.76 37.62
N ALA A 825 -30.65 14.27 37.68
CA ALA A 825 -29.52 15.06 38.13
C ALA A 825 -28.37 14.97 37.15
N LEU A 826 -27.87 16.15 36.75
CA LEU A 826 -26.76 16.32 35.82
C LEU A 826 -25.66 17.14 36.50
N ALA A 827 -24.48 16.56 36.57
CA ALA A 827 -23.28 17.28 36.99
C ALA A 827 -22.13 16.95 36.04
N ASN A 828 -21.50 18.00 35.51
CA ASN A 828 -20.20 17.93 34.88
C ASN A 828 -19.35 19.07 35.44
N GLY A 829 -18.19 18.75 35.98
CA GLY A 829 -17.27 19.75 36.49
C GLY A 829 -16.07 19.14 37.20
N SER A 830 -15.22 20.00 37.75
CA SER A 830 -14.04 19.60 38.52
C SER A 830 -14.02 20.26 39.89
N ILE A 831 -13.56 19.54 40.91
CA ILE A 831 -13.30 20.06 42.26
C ILE A 831 -11.83 19.88 42.63
N LEU A 832 -11.36 20.61 43.63
CA LEU A 832 -10.01 20.46 44.16
C LEU A 832 -9.98 19.34 45.22
N ARG A 833 -8.95 18.50 45.18
CA ARG A 833 -8.71 17.44 46.17
C ARG A 833 -7.92 17.94 47.38
N VAL A 834 -7.29 19.12 47.28
CA VAL A 834 -6.35 19.68 48.27
C VAL A 834 -7.00 19.94 49.63
#